data_AF-A0A836CG72-F1
#
_entry.id   AF-A0A836CG72-F1
#
_cell.length_a   1.000
_cell.length_b   1.000
_cell.length_c   1.000
_cell.angle_alpha   90.00
_cell.angle_beta   90.00
_cell.angle_gamma   90.00
#
_symmetry.space_group_name_H-M   'P 1'
#
loop_
_entity.id
_entity.type
_entity.pdbx_description
1 polymer ?
#
loop_
_entity_poly.entity_id
_entity_poly.type
_entity_poly.pdbx_seq_one_letter_code
_entity_poly.pdbx_strand_id
1 'polypeptide(L)'
;MLPQPYLPPVRDLVLIGGGHSHVYVLKAIGMKPIPGVQVTLVAKDIDTPYSGMLPGHIAGHYTREQCHIDLGKLARFAGARLIHASATGLDRAAKLVQCDDGRPPLRYDVCSIDVGSTPQLLPGAAARAHVHVTPVKPINGLSRRWEAILARITAAAADGAAADAAAAAADAESKDAGEHGSGGSGSARRGAMRVVVVGGGAGGVELALSMQHRLRREARAAGAGEGSVAVALVSRAAAPLPGSDAAAQRLFARILEERGIETHFGSGVVDVVAARAGGGGGGSGGGSSGSSGADGPDGESGSAGSAAAGEAASTTAGGGGGKSGGGGGGSALLLESGAAVPFDEAIWCTNSGAAPWLARTGLALSADGFIAVRPTLQSVCDDSVFAAGDCAHMAASPRPKAGVFAVRQGPPLARNLRAALEGAPPRRLEAYAPQRDFLSIIGLGDEDAVVVRGAIAWRGAWAWAWKRHIDVTWMRGFQELPGMSDAAAAAAAAAAAAAAPPPAYVAAGRAAVATLSEASMRCGGCGSKVGPGVLREVLRGLRAAAAPAPGSSSGSGGGGGDLDSTGGSDSANGDSSGISGGGGGSDTANGGGGGGSGGGGGGGGAILVGLDAPDDAAVVLPPTRAGAALVHTVDFFRAHVSDPYAFGRVAANHALSDAHAMGAAPATALAIAVVPHCGEAQAVALLTQMMAGALRALREAGCELVGGHTSEGAELALGFAVNAVVQRDEILRKGGMRAGDALILTKPLGTGAVLAADMRGRAAGAWTAAALDGMLRSNAAAAAALRAHGATAATDVTGFGLAGHLLEMVRATNADKTAAAEPVAARLRLDAVPLLPGAAQCAAAGTASSLYPANVRAAAGAVTPALSVAEAAAAAAAAAALHGDGGSAHGVPHGGSGGGAANGSSKKGASGGSSGGAVALARAAAAAAHALLFDPQTAGGLLAAVPAERAAACVAALRSAGYAHAARIGTAVAAGADGGSDEEVQCTWGEEEEGGGGEGDGAS
;
A
#
# COMPACT_ATOMS: atom_id res chain seq x y z
N MET A 1 11.33 30.67 -10.98
CA MET A 1 12.43 30.05 -11.76
C MET A 1 11.91 29.82 -13.17
N LEU A 2 12.69 30.12 -14.21
CA LEU A 2 12.44 29.50 -15.52
C LEU A 2 12.56 27.98 -15.34
N PRO A 3 11.70 27.15 -15.97
CA PRO A 3 11.96 25.73 -16.01
C PRO A 3 13.32 25.52 -16.68
N GLN A 4 14.23 24.82 -15.99
CA GLN A 4 15.43 24.28 -16.63
C GLN A 4 14.97 23.48 -17.86
N PRO A 5 15.68 23.53 -19.00
CA PRO A 5 15.33 22.70 -20.14
C PRO A 5 15.27 21.24 -19.66
N TYR A 6 14.14 20.59 -19.91
CA TYR A 6 13.95 19.18 -19.58
C TYR A 6 15.04 18.39 -20.30
N LEU A 7 15.97 17.83 -19.53
CA LEU A 7 17.01 16.95 -20.04
C LEU A 7 16.52 15.51 -19.88
N PRO A 8 16.26 14.79 -20.99
CA PRO A 8 15.84 13.39 -20.97
C PRO A 8 16.75 12.54 -20.07
N PRO A 9 16.21 11.56 -19.32
CA PRO A 9 17.03 10.67 -18.51
C PRO A 9 18.02 9.87 -19.36
N VAL A 10 19.30 9.92 -19.00
CA VAL A 10 20.43 9.22 -19.64
C VAL A 10 21.30 8.45 -18.64
N ARG A 11 21.02 8.58 -17.33
CA ARG A 11 21.67 7.81 -16.25
C ARG A 11 20.67 7.38 -15.19
N ASP A 12 20.91 6.22 -14.58
CA ASP A 12 20.07 5.64 -13.53
C ASP A 12 20.77 5.67 -12.15
N LEU A 13 20.10 6.26 -11.16
CA LEU A 13 20.46 6.18 -9.73
C LEU A 13 19.47 5.27 -9.01
N VAL A 14 19.95 4.15 -8.45
CA VAL A 14 19.13 3.27 -7.61
C VAL A 14 19.53 3.40 -6.14
N LEU A 15 18.56 3.81 -5.31
CA LEU A 15 18.67 3.87 -3.86
C LEU A 15 17.97 2.64 -3.27
N ILE A 16 18.71 1.75 -2.62
CA ILE A 16 18.18 0.54 -1.98
C ILE A 16 17.99 0.81 -0.48
N GLY A 17 16.74 0.78 -0.02
CA GLY A 17 16.34 1.01 1.38
C GLY A 17 16.01 2.47 1.68
N GLY A 18 14.99 2.69 2.51
CA GLY A 18 14.55 4.01 2.98
C GLY A 18 15.22 4.47 4.27
N GLY A 19 16.53 4.22 4.45
CA GLY A 19 17.24 4.59 5.66
C GLY A 19 17.49 6.10 5.82
N HIS A 20 18.05 6.47 6.97
CA HIS A 20 18.23 7.88 7.38
C HIS A 20 19.17 8.68 6.48
N SER A 21 20.10 8.03 5.78
CA SER A 21 20.94 8.69 4.78
C SER A 21 20.17 8.88 3.48
N HIS A 22 19.42 7.87 3.03
CA HIS A 22 18.64 7.96 1.80
C HIS A 22 17.47 8.94 1.86
N VAL A 23 16.77 9.09 3.00
CA VAL A 23 15.75 10.15 3.14
C VAL A 23 16.37 11.55 3.00
N TYR A 24 17.59 11.75 3.51
CA TYR A 24 18.32 13.00 3.28
C TYR A 24 18.69 13.17 1.81
N VAL A 25 19.18 12.12 1.13
CA VAL A 25 19.52 12.15 -0.31
C VAL A 25 18.30 12.54 -1.15
N LEU A 26 17.14 11.90 -0.93
CA LEU A 26 15.89 12.22 -1.63
C LEU A 26 15.46 13.66 -1.39
N LYS A 27 15.50 14.14 -0.14
CA LYS A 27 15.23 15.55 0.16
C LYS A 27 16.20 16.49 -0.56
N ALA A 28 17.50 16.17 -0.59
CA ALA A 28 18.50 16.99 -1.27
C ALA A 28 18.30 17.01 -2.79
N ILE A 29 17.81 15.92 -3.39
CA ILE A 29 17.45 15.83 -4.81
C ILE A 29 16.17 16.63 -5.09
N GLY A 30 15.13 16.56 -4.25
CA GLY A 30 13.92 17.39 -4.43
C GLY A 30 14.20 18.89 -4.29
N MET A 31 15.09 19.28 -3.38
CA MET A 31 15.56 20.67 -3.26
C MET A 31 16.42 21.13 -4.45
N LYS A 32 17.14 20.22 -5.12
CA LYS A 32 17.97 20.49 -6.29
C LYS A 32 18.07 19.23 -7.15
N PRO A 33 17.27 19.09 -8.22
CA PRO A 33 17.34 17.91 -9.10
C PRO A 33 18.74 17.66 -9.69
N ILE A 34 18.95 16.46 -10.22
CA ILE A 34 20.15 16.12 -11.01
C ILE A 34 19.67 15.96 -12.47
N PRO A 35 19.99 16.91 -13.37
CA PRO A 35 19.50 16.86 -14.75
C PRO A 35 19.98 15.59 -15.48
N GLY A 36 19.11 14.99 -16.31
CA GLY A 36 19.43 13.77 -17.05
C GLY A 36 19.56 12.49 -16.21
N VAL A 37 19.18 12.50 -14.92
CA VAL A 37 19.21 11.31 -14.05
C VAL A 37 17.79 10.86 -13.68
N GLN A 38 17.49 9.59 -13.94
CA GLN A 38 16.35 8.92 -13.34
C GLN A 38 16.73 8.41 -11.94
N VAL A 39 16.01 8.86 -10.92
CA VAL A 39 16.17 8.35 -9.55
C VAL A 39 15.10 7.30 -9.27
N THR A 40 15.50 6.20 -8.64
CA THR A 40 14.62 5.09 -8.23
C THR A 40 14.93 4.71 -6.78
N LEU A 41 13.94 4.75 -5.90
CA LEU A 41 14.01 4.21 -4.54
C LEU A 41 13.36 2.81 -4.53
N VAL A 42 14.11 1.79 -4.13
CA VAL A 42 13.60 0.44 -3.83
C VAL A 42 13.46 0.33 -2.31
N ALA A 43 12.23 0.22 -1.79
CA ALA A 43 11.98 0.14 -0.36
C ALA A 43 10.85 -0.84 -0.03
N LYS A 44 11.07 -1.70 0.96
CA LYS A 44 10.10 -2.68 1.47
C LYS A 44 9.01 -2.10 2.38
N ASP A 45 9.21 -0.88 2.84
CA ASP A 45 8.34 -0.15 3.77
C ASP A 45 8.03 1.20 3.11
N ILE A 46 6.76 1.62 3.10
CA ILE A 46 6.35 2.97 2.64
C ILE A 46 6.61 4.03 3.71
N ASP A 47 6.48 3.65 4.98
CA ASP A 47 6.75 4.49 6.14
C ASP A 47 8.07 4.04 6.79
N THR A 48 9.09 4.91 6.82
CA THR A 48 10.35 4.63 7.51
C THR A 48 10.37 5.30 8.90
N PRO A 49 10.63 4.56 10.00
CA PRO A 49 10.56 5.09 11.35
C PRO A 49 11.82 5.87 11.72
N TYR A 50 11.65 7.07 12.27
CA TYR A 50 12.74 7.82 12.89
C TYR A 50 13.07 7.23 14.27
N SER A 51 14.18 6.48 14.35
CA SER A 51 14.54 5.72 15.55
C SER A 51 14.75 6.59 16.79
N GLY A 52 15.05 7.89 16.63
CA GLY A 52 15.25 8.83 17.73
C GLY A 52 13.97 9.13 18.52
N MET A 53 12.80 9.08 17.88
CA MET A 53 11.50 9.32 18.53
C MET A 53 10.79 8.06 18.98
N LEU A 54 11.25 6.87 18.56
CA LEU A 54 10.61 5.59 18.90
C LEU A 54 10.36 5.42 20.41
N PRO A 55 11.31 5.68 21.34
CA PRO A 55 11.01 5.59 22.77
C PRO A 55 9.96 6.60 23.24
N GLY A 56 9.86 7.77 22.61
CA GLY A 56 8.80 8.75 22.88
C GLY A 56 7.43 8.28 22.40
N HIS A 57 7.36 7.63 21.24
CA HIS A 57 6.13 6.98 20.75
C HIS A 57 5.67 5.86 21.69
N ILE A 58 6.59 4.98 22.11
CA ILE A 58 6.34 3.93 23.10
C ILE A 58 5.80 4.52 24.42
N ALA A 59 6.41 5.61 24.92
CA ALA A 59 5.92 6.34 26.11
C ALA A 59 4.57 7.06 25.91
N GLY A 60 4.11 7.23 24.66
CA GLY A 60 2.86 7.88 24.29
C GLY A 60 2.94 9.38 24.07
N HIS A 61 4.13 9.93 23.84
CA HIS A 61 4.36 11.36 23.57
C HIS A 61 4.18 11.76 22.10
N TYR A 62 4.18 10.77 21.21
CA TYR A 62 4.07 10.95 19.77
C TYR A 62 3.13 9.90 19.15
N THR A 63 2.36 10.29 18.13
CA THR A 63 1.62 9.32 17.29
C THR A 63 2.57 8.53 16.39
N ARG A 64 2.07 7.47 15.75
CA ARG A 64 2.86 6.70 14.77
C ARG A 64 3.33 7.62 13.63
N GLU A 65 2.43 8.42 13.08
CA GLU A 65 2.64 9.33 11.95
C GLU A 65 3.71 10.39 12.27
N GLN A 66 3.70 10.93 13.50
CA GLN A 66 4.69 11.90 13.95
C GLN A 66 6.13 11.33 13.98
N CYS A 67 6.28 10.02 14.11
CA CYS A 67 7.57 9.33 14.17
C CYS A 67 8.00 8.63 12.87
N HIS A 68 7.20 8.69 11.79
CA HIS A 68 7.54 8.07 10.52
C HIS A 68 7.69 9.11 9.40
N ILE A 69 8.62 8.84 8.48
CA ILE A 69 8.77 9.57 7.23
C ILE A 69 8.05 8.79 6.14
N ASP A 70 7.09 9.46 5.49
CA ASP A 70 6.35 8.99 4.32
C ASP A 70 7.28 9.01 3.10
N LEU A 71 7.80 7.84 2.71
CA LEU A 71 8.70 7.71 1.55
C LEU A 71 7.96 7.95 0.23
N GLY A 72 6.64 7.78 0.19
CA GLY A 72 5.80 8.12 -0.96
C GLY A 72 5.86 9.62 -1.24
N LYS A 73 5.51 10.45 -0.26
CA LYS A 73 5.63 11.92 -0.35
C LYS A 73 7.05 12.36 -0.69
N LEU A 74 8.06 11.77 -0.02
CA LEU A 74 9.45 12.17 -0.20
C LEU A 74 10.02 11.78 -1.58
N ALA A 75 9.67 10.60 -2.10
CA ALA A 75 10.06 10.18 -3.44
C ALA A 75 9.41 11.08 -4.51
N ARG A 76 8.12 11.42 -4.36
CA ARG A 76 7.41 12.34 -5.26
C ARG A 76 8.01 13.74 -5.24
N PHE A 77 8.33 14.29 -4.07
CA PHE A 77 9.07 15.55 -3.93
C PHE A 77 10.45 15.50 -4.61
N ALA A 78 11.12 14.34 -4.60
CA ALA A 78 12.39 14.13 -5.27
C ALA A 78 12.29 13.86 -6.79
N GLY A 79 11.09 13.70 -7.36
CA GLY A 79 10.89 13.21 -8.73
C GLY A 79 11.36 11.76 -8.93
N ALA A 80 11.49 10.98 -7.86
CA ALA A 80 11.98 9.61 -7.87
C ALA A 80 10.85 8.59 -8.07
N ARG A 81 11.15 7.50 -8.78
CA ARG A 81 10.28 6.31 -8.81
C ARG A 81 10.34 5.62 -7.46
N LEU A 82 9.20 5.20 -6.92
CA LEU A 82 9.14 4.38 -5.70
C LEU A 82 8.74 2.96 -6.09
N ILE A 83 9.63 2.02 -5.86
CA ILE A 83 9.42 0.58 -6.05
C ILE A 83 9.21 -0.03 -4.67
N HIS A 84 7.98 -0.49 -4.40
CA HIS A 84 7.59 -1.11 -3.14
C HIS A 84 7.94 -2.61 -3.17
N ALA A 85 9.23 -2.91 -3.01
CA ALA A 85 9.80 -4.26 -3.02
C ALA A 85 11.08 -4.33 -2.17
N SER A 86 11.51 -5.53 -1.80
CA SER A 86 12.82 -5.75 -1.15
C SER A 86 13.88 -6.08 -2.19
N ALA A 87 15.07 -5.48 -2.08
CA ALA A 87 16.22 -5.97 -2.83
C ALA A 87 16.73 -7.29 -2.25
N THR A 88 17.03 -8.26 -3.12
CA THR A 88 17.44 -9.64 -2.78
C THR A 88 18.82 -10.02 -3.32
N GLY A 89 19.42 -9.14 -4.14
CA GLY A 89 20.73 -9.32 -4.74
C GLY A 89 21.22 -8.04 -5.45
N LEU A 90 22.48 -8.07 -5.84
CA LEU A 90 23.13 -7.06 -6.67
C LEU A 90 24.11 -7.76 -7.62
N ASP A 91 23.84 -7.73 -8.92
CA ASP A 91 24.83 -8.05 -9.95
C ASP A 91 25.62 -6.78 -10.29
N ARG A 92 26.90 -6.79 -9.94
CA ARG A 92 27.80 -5.65 -10.15
C ARG A 92 28.42 -5.62 -11.54
N ALA A 93 28.49 -6.76 -12.23
CA ALA A 93 29.05 -6.85 -13.57
C ALA A 93 28.02 -6.37 -14.61
N ALA A 94 26.76 -6.81 -14.50
CA ALA A 94 25.67 -6.35 -15.33
C ALA A 94 25.04 -5.02 -14.87
N LYS A 95 25.40 -4.55 -13.66
CA LYS A 95 24.78 -3.41 -12.95
C LYS A 95 23.26 -3.54 -12.80
N LEU A 96 22.84 -4.65 -12.19
CA LEU A 96 21.44 -4.98 -11.96
C LEU A 96 21.14 -5.20 -10.47
N VAL A 97 19.99 -4.71 -10.00
CA VAL A 97 19.44 -4.99 -8.66
C VAL A 97 18.32 -6.03 -8.79
N GLN A 98 18.40 -7.14 -8.07
CA GLN A 98 17.29 -8.11 -8.00
C GLN A 98 16.30 -7.75 -6.89
N CYS A 99 15.01 -7.96 -7.13
CA CYS A 99 13.90 -7.73 -6.19
C CYS A 99 13.12 -9.03 -5.87
N ASP A 100 12.34 -9.03 -4.80
CA ASP A 100 11.52 -10.17 -4.33
C ASP A 100 10.14 -10.31 -5.00
N ASP A 101 9.67 -9.29 -5.73
CA ASP A 101 8.32 -9.24 -6.31
C ASP A 101 8.20 -9.86 -7.72
N GLY A 102 9.26 -10.52 -8.19
CA GLY A 102 9.30 -11.26 -9.46
C GLY A 102 9.41 -10.39 -10.72
N ARG A 103 9.74 -9.09 -10.59
CA ARG A 103 10.08 -8.22 -11.72
C ARG A 103 11.45 -8.59 -12.32
N PRO A 104 11.74 -8.22 -13.59
CA PRO A 104 13.10 -8.28 -14.12
C PRO A 104 14.04 -7.37 -13.29
N PRO A 105 15.34 -7.68 -13.21
CA PRO A 105 16.28 -6.87 -12.44
C PRO A 105 16.34 -5.39 -12.90
N LEU A 106 16.57 -4.48 -11.96
CA LEU A 106 16.61 -3.04 -12.20
C LEU A 106 18.02 -2.56 -12.56
N ARG A 107 18.18 -1.91 -13.72
CA ARG A 107 19.44 -1.27 -14.14
C ARG A 107 19.83 -0.13 -13.18
N TYR A 108 21.13 0.02 -12.94
CA TYR A 108 21.72 1.24 -12.37
C TYR A 108 22.99 1.66 -13.12
N ASP A 109 23.33 2.95 -13.08
CA ASP A 109 24.69 3.42 -13.38
C ASP A 109 25.47 3.69 -12.09
N VAL A 110 24.77 4.20 -11.06
CA VAL A 110 25.22 4.34 -9.66
C VAL A 110 24.17 3.74 -8.73
N CYS A 111 24.61 2.95 -7.75
CA CYS A 111 23.75 2.36 -6.71
C CYS A 111 24.17 2.87 -5.32
N SER A 112 23.21 3.01 -4.40
CA SER A 112 23.47 3.27 -2.97
C SER A 112 22.63 2.35 -2.10
N ILE A 113 23.17 1.88 -0.98
CA ILE A 113 22.51 0.94 -0.05
C ILE A 113 22.40 1.55 1.35
N ASP A 114 21.18 1.62 1.89
CA ASP A 114 20.85 2.09 3.26
C ASP A 114 19.64 1.29 3.78
N VAL A 115 19.82 -0.03 3.87
CA VAL A 115 18.78 -1.00 4.30
C VAL A 115 18.71 -1.20 5.82
N GLY A 116 19.49 -0.45 6.58
CA GLY A 116 19.59 -0.61 8.04
C GLY A 116 20.34 -1.89 8.45
N SER A 117 19.87 -2.53 9.52
CA SER A 117 20.45 -3.76 10.07
C SER A 117 19.36 -4.79 10.44
N THR A 118 19.75 -6.07 10.45
CA THR A 118 18.89 -7.24 10.69
C THR A 118 19.07 -7.73 12.14
N PRO A 119 18.03 -8.20 12.83
CA PRO A 119 18.18 -8.69 14.20
C PRO A 119 19.02 -9.97 14.25
N GLN A 120 19.91 -10.06 15.24
CA GLN A 120 20.63 -11.29 15.57
C GLN A 120 20.02 -11.88 16.84
N LEU A 121 19.05 -12.77 16.66
CA LEU A 121 18.44 -13.55 17.74
C LEU A 121 19.26 -14.82 18.00
N LEU A 122 19.16 -15.37 19.21
CA LEU A 122 19.75 -16.68 19.53
C LEU A 122 19.12 -17.77 18.65
N PRO A 123 19.89 -18.79 18.22
CA PRO A 123 19.34 -19.98 17.55
C PRO A 123 18.19 -20.57 18.38
N GLY A 124 17.05 -20.84 17.75
CA GLY A 124 15.85 -21.37 18.42
C GLY A 124 14.92 -20.32 19.03
N ALA A 125 15.40 -19.13 19.42
CA ALA A 125 14.55 -18.08 20.01
C ALA A 125 13.50 -17.52 19.03
N ALA A 126 13.77 -17.58 17.72
CA ALA A 126 12.83 -17.18 16.67
C ALA A 126 11.94 -18.33 16.15
N ALA A 127 12.30 -19.59 16.42
CA ALA A 127 11.68 -20.77 15.82
C ALA A 127 10.51 -21.36 16.63
N ARG A 128 10.31 -20.89 17.87
CA ARG A 128 9.27 -21.40 18.79
C ARG A 128 8.03 -20.50 18.70
N ALA A 129 7.03 -20.92 17.91
CA ALA A 129 5.81 -20.15 17.60
C ALA A 129 4.97 -19.68 18.81
N HIS A 130 5.23 -20.22 20.01
CA HIS A 130 4.54 -19.88 21.25
C HIS A 130 5.28 -18.88 22.15
N VAL A 131 6.43 -18.36 21.70
CA VAL A 131 7.29 -17.48 22.49
C VAL A 131 7.25 -16.04 21.96
N HIS A 132 6.87 -15.09 22.81
CA HIS A 132 6.73 -13.68 22.44
C HIS A 132 8.05 -12.90 22.52
N VAL A 133 9.02 -13.24 21.67
CA VAL A 133 10.26 -12.46 21.48
C VAL A 133 10.11 -11.52 20.28
N THR A 134 10.29 -10.22 20.49
CA THR A 134 10.21 -9.18 19.46
C THR A 134 11.51 -8.39 19.40
N PRO A 135 12.28 -8.44 18.30
CA PRO A 135 13.46 -7.60 18.14
C PRO A 135 13.09 -6.15 17.85
N VAL A 136 13.89 -5.21 18.36
CA VAL A 136 13.72 -3.77 18.13
C VAL A 136 14.02 -3.37 16.69
N LYS A 137 14.86 -4.13 15.96
CA LYS A 137 15.11 -3.93 14.53
C LYS A 137 14.62 -5.17 13.75
N PRO A 138 13.96 -5.02 12.59
CA PRO A 138 13.50 -3.76 12.00
C PRO A 138 12.36 -3.13 12.81
N ILE A 139 12.42 -1.80 13.00
CA ILE A 139 11.58 -1.05 13.95
C ILE A 139 10.08 -1.19 13.67
N ASN A 140 9.67 -1.30 12.40
CA ASN A 140 8.26 -1.50 12.03
C ASN A 140 7.65 -2.79 12.61
N GLY A 141 8.47 -3.79 12.96
CA GLY A 141 8.02 -4.97 13.70
C GLY A 141 7.65 -4.67 15.15
N LEU A 142 8.46 -3.84 15.83
CA LEU A 142 8.21 -3.45 17.22
C LEU A 142 6.93 -2.60 17.34
N SER A 143 6.73 -1.62 16.46
CA SER A 143 5.54 -0.74 16.52
C SER A 143 4.24 -1.53 16.44
N ARG A 144 4.13 -2.50 15.52
CA ARG A 144 2.95 -3.39 15.41
C ARG A 144 2.78 -4.29 16.64
N ARG A 145 3.87 -4.79 17.23
CA ARG A 145 3.78 -5.58 18.47
C ARG A 145 3.30 -4.72 19.64
N TRP A 146 3.78 -3.48 19.71
CA TRP A 146 3.48 -2.56 20.80
C TRP A 146 1.97 -2.29 20.95
N GLU A 147 1.27 -2.06 19.85
CA GLU A 147 -0.18 -1.90 19.83
C GLU A 147 -0.91 -3.13 20.42
N ALA A 148 -0.45 -4.35 20.08
CA ALA A 148 -0.99 -5.59 20.63
C ALA A 148 -0.67 -5.80 22.12
N ILE A 149 0.49 -5.31 22.60
CA ILE A 149 0.86 -5.31 24.03
C ILE A 149 -0.07 -4.39 24.82
N LEU A 150 -0.32 -3.17 24.32
CA LEU A 150 -1.24 -2.22 24.95
C LEU A 150 -2.67 -2.79 25.00
N ALA A 151 -3.18 -3.31 23.89
CA ALA A 151 -4.52 -3.89 23.81
C ALA A 151 -4.72 -5.03 24.82
N ARG A 152 -3.70 -5.88 25.03
CA ARG A 152 -3.74 -6.96 26.03
C ARG A 152 -3.84 -6.47 27.47
N ILE A 153 -3.18 -5.37 27.82
CA ILE A 153 -3.24 -4.80 29.18
C ILE A 153 -4.61 -4.17 29.42
N THR A 154 -5.11 -3.39 28.46
CA THR A 154 -6.45 -2.78 28.56
C THR A 154 -7.54 -3.83 28.68
N ALA A 155 -7.46 -4.92 27.89
CA ALA A 155 -8.41 -6.03 27.99
C ALA A 155 -8.31 -6.77 29.35
N ALA A 156 -7.10 -7.13 29.79
CA ALA A 156 -6.92 -7.85 31.05
C ALA A 156 -7.36 -7.04 32.28
N ALA A 157 -7.25 -5.72 32.23
CA ALA A 157 -7.75 -4.83 33.27
C ALA A 157 -9.28 -4.70 33.26
N ALA A 158 -9.91 -4.64 32.07
CA ALA A 158 -11.36 -4.64 31.93
C ALA A 158 -12.00 -5.96 32.41
N ASP A 159 -11.40 -7.11 32.07
CA ASP A 159 -11.83 -8.44 32.55
C ASP A 159 -11.72 -8.53 34.09
N GLY A 160 -10.65 -7.97 34.67
CA GLY A 160 -10.46 -7.90 36.13
C GLY A 160 -11.51 -7.05 36.83
N ALA A 161 -11.77 -5.84 36.31
CA ALA A 161 -12.80 -4.95 36.86
C ALA A 161 -14.21 -5.55 36.75
N ALA A 162 -14.51 -6.30 35.69
CA ALA A 162 -15.78 -7.03 35.55
C ALA A 162 -15.89 -8.18 36.56
N ALA A 163 -14.80 -8.91 36.82
CA ALA A 163 -14.76 -9.98 37.82
C ALA A 163 -14.91 -9.44 39.25
N ASP A 164 -14.23 -8.33 39.59
CA ASP A 164 -14.34 -7.67 40.90
C ASP A 164 -15.74 -7.08 41.11
N ALA A 165 -16.38 -6.53 40.07
CA ALA A 165 -17.76 -6.06 40.13
C ALA A 165 -18.77 -7.21 40.30
N ALA A 166 -18.55 -8.35 39.64
CA ALA A 166 -19.38 -9.55 39.82
C ALA A 166 -19.22 -10.16 41.22
N ALA A 167 -18.01 -10.18 41.77
CA ALA A 167 -17.75 -10.59 43.15
C ALA A 167 -18.43 -9.65 44.16
N ALA A 168 -18.33 -8.33 43.97
CA ALA A 168 -18.99 -7.35 44.83
C ALA A 168 -20.52 -7.42 44.78
N ALA A 169 -21.10 -7.81 43.62
CA ALA A 169 -22.53 -8.08 43.50
C ALA A 169 -22.94 -9.35 44.27
N ALA A 170 -22.17 -10.44 44.16
CA ALA A 170 -22.41 -11.68 44.91
C ALA A 170 -22.28 -11.48 46.43
N ASP A 171 -21.28 -10.71 46.88
CA ASP A 171 -21.08 -10.35 48.30
C ASP A 171 -22.19 -9.41 48.85
N ALA A 172 -22.89 -8.67 47.96
CA ALA A 172 -24.05 -7.86 48.33
C ALA A 172 -25.32 -8.71 48.47
N GLU A 173 -25.50 -9.74 47.63
CA GLU A 173 -26.63 -10.68 47.72
C GLU A 173 -26.46 -11.69 48.87
N SER A 174 -25.23 -11.99 49.32
CA SER A 174 -24.97 -12.95 50.41
C SER A 174 -25.17 -12.40 51.83
N LYS A 175 -25.72 -11.19 52.00
CA LYS A 175 -25.93 -10.57 53.33
C LYS A 175 -27.28 -10.86 53.99
N ASP A 176 -28.11 -11.72 53.40
CA ASP A 176 -29.38 -12.17 54.00
C ASP A 176 -29.56 -13.70 53.92
N ALA A 177 -28.52 -14.45 54.32
CA ALA A 177 -28.63 -15.87 54.65
C ALA A 177 -27.57 -16.27 55.69
N GLY A 178 -27.95 -17.12 56.66
CA GLY A 178 -27.11 -17.52 57.78
C GLY A 178 -25.94 -18.46 57.44
N GLU A 179 -25.06 -18.66 58.42
CA GLU A 179 -23.85 -19.45 58.33
C GLU A 179 -24.07 -20.90 57.84
N HIS A 180 -23.30 -21.32 56.82
CA HIS A 180 -22.44 -22.52 56.81
C HIS A 180 -22.07 -22.93 55.37
N GLY A 181 -20.78 -23.17 55.09
CA GLY A 181 -20.37 -23.78 53.82
C GLY A 181 -18.93 -23.49 53.42
N SER A 182 -18.04 -24.47 53.57
CA SER A 182 -16.68 -24.42 53.04
C SER A 182 -16.67 -24.59 51.52
N GLY A 183 -16.01 -23.68 50.79
CA GLY A 183 -15.81 -23.82 49.34
C GLY A 183 -14.67 -22.94 48.85
N GLY A 184 -13.50 -23.53 48.63
CA GLY A 184 -12.34 -22.82 48.09
C GLY A 184 -12.53 -22.44 46.62
N SER A 185 -13.10 -21.26 46.36
CA SER A 185 -13.16 -20.68 45.02
C SER A 185 -11.75 -20.23 44.58
N GLY A 186 -11.07 -21.12 43.86
CA GLY A 186 -9.78 -20.85 43.24
C GLY A 186 -9.89 -19.89 42.06
N SER A 187 -10.22 -18.62 42.33
CA SER A 187 -9.98 -17.54 41.37
C SER A 187 -8.47 -17.44 41.13
N ALA A 188 -8.02 -18.02 40.02
CA ALA A 188 -6.63 -18.00 39.60
C ALA A 188 -6.25 -16.56 39.22
N ARG A 189 -5.82 -15.77 40.22
CA ARG A 189 -5.25 -14.44 40.02
C ARG A 189 -4.17 -14.53 38.94
N ARG A 190 -4.47 -14.02 37.74
CA ARG A 190 -3.47 -13.86 36.68
C ARG A 190 -2.33 -13.03 37.24
N GLY A 191 -1.11 -13.55 37.13
CA GLY A 191 0.10 -12.84 37.55
C GLY A 191 0.28 -11.54 36.76
N ALA A 192 1.08 -10.63 37.31
CA ALA A 192 1.45 -9.38 36.67
C ALA A 192 2.04 -9.63 35.27
N MET A 193 1.59 -8.88 34.26
CA MET A 193 2.14 -8.97 32.91
C MET A 193 3.61 -8.54 32.95
N ARG A 194 4.50 -9.43 32.51
CA ARG A 194 5.95 -9.27 32.67
C ARG A 194 6.65 -9.04 31.33
N VAL A 195 7.15 -7.82 31.14
CA VAL A 195 7.88 -7.41 29.94
C VAL A 195 9.38 -7.37 30.25
N VAL A 196 10.20 -8.08 29.47
CA VAL A 196 11.66 -8.14 29.66
C VAL A 196 12.38 -7.54 28.48
N VAL A 197 13.22 -6.53 28.72
CA VAL A 197 14.06 -5.90 27.70
C VAL A 197 15.46 -6.51 27.75
N VAL A 198 16.00 -6.96 26.62
CA VAL A 198 17.30 -7.63 26.54
C VAL A 198 18.31 -6.72 25.83
N GLY A 199 19.24 -6.15 26.60
CA GLY A 199 20.34 -5.30 26.14
C GLY A 199 20.42 -3.96 26.89
N GLY A 200 21.40 -3.79 27.76
CA GLY A 200 21.56 -2.60 28.61
C GLY A 200 22.17 -1.36 27.92
N GLY A 201 22.18 -1.29 26.59
CA GLY A 201 22.63 -0.11 25.84
C GLY A 201 21.62 1.05 25.89
N ALA A 202 22.00 2.24 25.41
CA ALA A 202 21.18 3.46 25.49
C ALA A 202 19.72 3.25 25.03
N GLY A 203 19.51 2.71 23.82
CA GLY A 203 18.16 2.45 23.32
C GLY A 203 17.38 1.38 24.10
N GLY A 204 18.05 0.40 24.71
CA GLY A 204 17.39 -0.62 25.53
C GLY A 204 16.97 -0.09 26.90
N VAL A 205 17.83 0.72 27.53
CA VAL A 205 17.50 1.45 28.77
C VAL A 205 16.36 2.44 28.54
N GLU A 206 16.41 3.22 27.46
CA GLU A 206 15.36 4.18 27.09
C GLU A 206 14.02 3.49 26.82
N LEU A 207 14.03 2.37 26.07
CA LEU A 207 12.82 1.58 25.83
C LEU A 207 12.25 0.97 27.11
N ALA A 208 13.07 0.42 28.01
CA ALA A 208 12.59 -0.14 29.27
C ALA A 208 11.87 0.91 30.14
N LEU A 209 12.43 2.12 30.21
CA LEU A 209 11.83 3.26 30.93
C LEU A 209 10.52 3.73 30.27
N SER A 210 10.52 3.93 28.95
CA SER A 210 9.32 4.31 28.20
C SER A 210 8.20 3.28 28.28
N MET A 211 8.53 1.99 28.23
CA MET A 211 7.57 0.89 28.38
C MET A 211 6.99 0.86 29.80
N GLN A 212 7.85 0.90 30.83
CA GLN A 212 7.41 0.94 32.23
C GLN A 212 6.41 2.09 32.47
N HIS A 213 6.69 3.28 31.93
CA HIS A 213 5.81 4.45 32.07
C HIS A 213 4.45 4.22 31.41
N ARG A 214 4.43 3.86 30.12
CA ARG A 214 3.18 3.72 29.37
C ARG A 214 2.33 2.58 29.92
N LEU A 215 2.91 1.41 30.15
CA LEU A 215 2.16 0.23 30.59
C LEU A 215 1.52 0.45 31.97
N ARG A 216 2.24 1.05 32.93
CA ARG A 216 1.67 1.44 34.24
C ARG A 216 0.62 2.55 34.12
N ARG A 217 0.69 3.42 33.11
CA ARG A 217 -0.33 4.45 32.85
C ARG A 217 -1.61 3.83 32.32
N GLU A 218 -1.54 2.99 31.30
CA GLU A 218 -2.73 2.35 30.72
C GLU A 218 -3.37 1.36 31.70
N ALA A 219 -2.58 0.58 32.45
CA ALA A 219 -3.09 -0.32 33.48
C ALA A 219 -3.90 0.45 34.55
N ARG A 220 -3.37 1.56 35.06
CA ARG A 220 -4.09 2.42 36.02
C ARG A 220 -5.33 3.09 35.41
N ALA A 221 -5.25 3.55 34.16
CA ALA A 221 -6.40 4.12 33.45
C ALA A 221 -7.54 3.10 33.23
N ALA A 222 -7.20 1.82 33.09
CA ALA A 222 -8.14 0.72 33.00
C ALA A 222 -8.52 0.08 34.37
N GLY A 223 -8.13 0.71 35.49
CA GLY A 223 -8.53 0.29 36.84
C GLY A 223 -7.66 -0.80 37.50
N ALA A 224 -6.60 -1.27 36.85
CA ALA A 224 -5.71 -2.28 37.43
C ALA A 224 -4.71 -1.68 38.43
N GLY A 225 -4.44 -2.40 39.52
CA GLY A 225 -3.48 -1.98 40.56
C GLY A 225 -2.03 -1.88 40.06
N GLU A 226 -1.19 -1.12 40.77
CA GLU A 226 0.18 -0.78 40.29
C GLU A 226 1.11 -1.99 40.09
N GLY A 227 0.85 -3.10 40.79
CA GLY A 227 1.56 -4.37 40.64
C GLY A 227 1.12 -5.21 39.42
N SER A 228 0.18 -4.75 38.59
CA SER A 228 -0.32 -5.49 37.41
C SER A 228 0.68 -5.61 36.26
N VAL A 229 1.74 -4.79 36.25
CA VAL A 229 2.80 -4.81 35.22
C VAL A 229 4.19 -4.79 35.86
N ALA A 230 5.02 -5.76 35.48
CA ALA A 230 6.44 -5.81 35.83
C ALA A 230 7.30 -5.58 34.57
N VAL A 231 8.36 -4.78 34.70
CA VAL A 231 9.35 -4.58 33.63
C VAL A 231 10.73 -4.96 34.16
N ALA A 232 11.48 -5.75 33.39
CA ALA A 232 12.86 -6.12 33.70
C ALA A 232 13.82 -5.76 32.56
N LEU A 233 15.10 -5.55 32.88
CA LEU A 233 16.19 -5.27 31.95
C LEU A 233 17.32 -6.28 32.16
N VAL A 234 17.65 -7.07 31.13
CA VAL A 234 18.69 -8.09 31.14
C VAL A 234 19.86 -7.65 30.26
N SER A 235 21.11 -7.83 30.72
CA SER A 235 22.30 -7.42 29.96
C SER A 235 23.56 -8.17 30.39
N ARG A 236 24.36 -8.63 29.41
CA ARG A 236 25.69 -9.20 29.66
C ARG A 236 26.68 -8.18 30.26
N ALA A 237 26.51 -6.89 29.98
CA ALA A 237 27.34 -5.86 30.59
C ALA A 237 27.07 -5.75 32.09
N ALA A 238 28.11 -5.51 32.90
CA ALA A 238 28.00 -5.39 34.36
C ALA A 238 27.26 -4.13 34.85
N ALA A 239 26.91 -3.20 33.95
CA ALA A 239 26.23 -1.94 34.25
C ALA A 239 25.35 -1.50 33.07
N PRO A 240 24.34 -0.63 33.29
CA PRO A 240 23.63 0.05 32.20
C PRO A 240 24.58 0.99 31.46
N LEU A 241 24.28 1.26 30.19
CA LEU A 241 25.07 2.11 29.29
C LEU A 241 26.55 1.68 29.19
N PRO A 242 26.86 0.45 28.73
CA PRO A 242 28.23 0.06 28.43
C PRO A 242 28.84 1.01 27.39
N GLY A 243 30.03 1.52 27.69
CA GLY A 243 30.73 2.55 26.89
C GLY A 243 30.45 4.00 27.30
N SER A 244 29.55 4.26 28.26
CA SER A 244 29.42 5.57 28.91
C SER A 244 30.24 5.66 30.20
N ASP A 245 30.59 6.88 30.61
CA ASP A 245 31.32 7.16 31.85
C ASP A 245 30.59 6.67 33.11
N ALA A 246 31.37 6.27 34.13
CA ALA A 246 30.85 5.68 35.36
C ALA A 246 29.86 6.59 36.13
N ALA A 247 29.91 7.91 35.94
CA ALA A 247 28.92 8.85 36.48
C ALA A 247 27.53 8.64 35.86
N ALA A 248 27.45 8.47 34.54
CA ALA A 248 26.20 8.16 33.84
C ALA A 248 25.69 6.77 34.21
N GLN A 249 26.57 5.77 34.31
CA GLN A 249 26.19 4.40 34.71
C GLN A 249 25.56 4.36 36.11
N ARG A 250 26.17 5.05 37.10
CA ARG A 250 25.62 5.18 38.46
C ARG A 250 24.31 5.98 38.52
N LEU A 251 24.12 6.97 37.64
CA LEU A 251 22.86 7.71 37.56
C LEU A 251 21.75 6.81 37.01
N PHE A 252 21.99 6.08 35.92
CA PHE A 252 21.00 5.19 35.33
C PHE A 252 20.68 3.97 36.19
N ALA A 253 21.65 3.41 36.93
CA ALA A 253 21.38 2.35 37.91
C ALA A 253 20.35 2.81 38.96
N ARG A 254 20.55 3.99 39.56
CA ARG A 254 19.60 4.59 40.51
C ARG A 254 18.23 4.87 39.88
N ILE A 255 18.19 5.39 38.65
CA ILE A 255 16.91 5.67 37.97
C ILE A 255 16.13 4.36 37.70
N LEU A 256 16.80 3.27 37.31
CA LEU A 256 16.13 1.96 37.10
C LEU A 256 15.55 1.42 38.42
N GLU A 257 16.29 1.59 39.53
CA GLU A 257 15.86 1.24 40.88
C GLU A 257 14.68 2.11 41.36
N GLU A 258 14.76 3.44 41.24
CA GLU A 258 13.69 4.42 41.52
C GLU A 258 12.39 4.08 40.76
N ARG A 259 12.50 3.53 39.55
CA ARG A 259 11.35 3.13 38.71
C ARG A 259 10.79 1.76 39.07
N GLY A 260 11.48 0.98 39.91
CA GLY A 260 11.16 -0.42 40.17
C GLY A 260 11.22 -1.26 38.89
N ILE A 261 12.27 -1.05 38.07
CA ILE A 261 12.62 -1.93 36.95
C ILE A 261 13.60 -2.97 37.49
N GLU A 262 13.26 -4.24 37.36
CA GLU A 262 14.11 -5.34 37.79
C GLU A 262 15.35 -5.44 36.87
N THR A 263 16.56 -5.61 37.41
CA THR A 263 17.78 -5.59 36.59
C THR A 263 18.63 -6.84 36.76
N HIS A 264 19.09 -7.38 35.63
CA HIS A 264 19.98 -8.55 35.55
C HIS A 264 21.21 -8.17 34.72
N PHE A 265 22.20 -7.58 35.39
CA PHE A 265 23.47 -7.17 34.79
C PHE A 265 24.56 -8.24 35.00
N GLY A 266 25.58 -8.23 34.13
CA GLY A 266 26.72 -9.15 34.21
C GLY A 266 26.44 -10.57 33.72
N SER A 267 25.28 -10.82 33.12
CA SER A 267 24.88 -12.14 32.63
C SER A 267 24.07 -12.01 31.35
N GLY A 268 24.56 -12.58 30.24
CA GLY A 268 23.83 -12.67 28.99
C GLY A 268 22.67 -13.68 29.05
N VAL A 269 21.85 -13.67 28.01
CA VAL A 269 20.83 -14.71 27.74
C VAL A 269 21.47 -15.80 26.88
N VAL A 270 21.21 -17.07 27.20
CA VAL A 270 21.75 -18.24 26.48
C VAL A 270 20.69 -19.06 25.75
N ASP A 271 19.45 -19.12 26.25
CA ASP A 271 18.32 -19.79 25.60
C ASP A 271 16.99 -19.13 26.03
N VAL A 272 15.91 -19.44 25.31
CA VAL A 272 14.54 -18.98 25.59
C VAL A 272 13.60 -20.18 25.65
N VAL A 273 13.18 -20.54 26.86
CA VAL A 273 12.41 -21.76 27.14
C VAL A 273 10.92 -21.46 27.38
N ALA A 274 10.06 -22.39 26.96
CA ALA A 274 8.67 -22.42 27.42
C ALA A 274 8.61 -23.04 28.82
N ALA A 275 7.84 -22.45 29.73
CA ALA A 275 7.67 -22.99 31.07
C ALA A 275 6.95 -24.34 31.01
N ARG A 276 7.56 -25.38 31.58
CA ARG A 276 6.85 -26.62 31.88
C ARG A 276 5.78 -26.32 32.92
N ALA A 277 4.54 -26.77 32.66
CA ALA A 277 3.53 -26.85 33.71
C ALA A 277 4.09 -27.71 34.86
N GLY A 278 4.02 -27.20 36.09
CA GLY A 278 4.68 -27.81 37.22
C GLY A 278 4.09 -29.18 37.58
N GLY A 279 4.85 -30.25 37.33
CA GLY A 279 4.65 -31.51 38.04
C GLY A 279 5.10 -31.33 39.50
N GLY A 280 4.20 -31.61 40.45
CA GLY A 280 4.48 -31.45 41.87
C GLY A 280 5.64 -32.34 42.34
N GLY A 281 6.46 -31.82 43.24
CA GLY A 281 7.56 -32.58 43.84
C GLY A 281 7.05 -33.66 44.81
N GLY A 282 7.63 -34.85 44.73
CA GLY A 282 7.43 -35.92 45.72
C GLY A 282 8.26 -37.17 45.40
N GLY A 283 8.98 -37.70 46.39
CA GLY A 283 9.44 -39.09 46.36
C GLY A 283 10.90 -39.36 45.94
N SER A 284 11.79 -39.27 46.92
CA SER A 284 13.11 -39.92 47.06
C SER A 284 13.41 -41.27 46.35
N GLY A 285 14.68 -41.46 46.01
CA GLY A 285 15.35 -42.77 45.79
C GLY A 285 15.82 -43.00 44.34
N GLY A 286 17.01 -43.55 44.05
CA GLY A 286 18.11 -43.95 44.91
C GLY A 286 18.92 -45.13 44.32
N GLY A 287 20.16 -44.90 43.87
CA GLY A 287 21.18 -45.94 43.70
C GLY A 287 21.35 -46.59 42.30
N SER A 288 22.58 -47.09 42.09
CA SER A 288 23.12 -47.83 40.93
C SER A 288 23.18 -47.08 39.58
N SER A 289 24.32 -46.90 38.90
CA SER A 289 25.47 -47.77 38.58
C SER A 289 25.16 -48.84 37.53
N GLY A 290 25.46 -48.55 36.26
CA GLY A 290 25.36 -49.47 35.14
C GLY A 290 26.34 -49.09 34.04
N SER A 291 27.49 -49.78 33.99
CA SER A 291 28.61 -49.51 33.08
C SER A 291 28.68 -50.52 31.94
N SER A 292 28.72 -50.02 30.71
CA SER A 292 29.28 -50.68 29.51
C SER A 292 29.45 -49.58 28.44
N GLY A 293 30.59 -49.36 27.77
CA GLY A 293 31.60 -50.31 27.34
C GLY A 293 31.12 -50.99 26.04
N ALA A 294 31.81 -50.92 24.90
CA ALA A 294 33.06 -50.23 24.56
C ALA A 294 33.10 -49.95 23.03
N ASP A 295 34.32 -49.78 22.48
CA ASP A 295 34.71 -49.91 21.06
C ASP A 295 34.47 -48.73 20.08
N GLY A 296 35.58 -48.10 19.69
CA GLY A 296 35.85 -47.67 18.31
C GLY A 296 36.67 -48.75 17.57
N PRO A 297 37.45 -48.44 16.51
CA PRO A 297 37.79 -47.11 15.99
C PRO A 297 37.71 -46.98 14.45
N ASP A 298 38.14 -45.82 13.95
CA ASP A 298 38.75 -45.51 12.63
C ASP A 298 38.06 -45.91 11.30
N GLY A 299 37.98 -44.92 10.39
CA GLY A 299 37.55 -45.09 9.00
C GLY A 299 37.64 -43.79 8.20
N GLU A 300 38.79 -43.54 7.57
CA GLU A 300 38.96 -42.43 6.62
C GLU A 300 38.24 -42.66 5.28
N SER A 301 38.23 -41.59 4.48
CA SER A 301 37.91 -41.46 3.05
C SER A 301 36.47 -41.01 2.72
N GLY A 302 36.38 -40.00 1.85
CA GLY A 302 35.16 -39.24 1.63
C GLY A 302 34.59 -39.39 0.23
N SER A 303 33.53 -38.63 -0.03
CA SER A 303 33.11 -38.27 -1.38
C SER A 303 32.38 -36.93 -1.34
N ALA A 304 32.44 -36.19 -2.45
CA ALA A 304 31.73 -34.94 -2.60
C ALA A 304 30.23 -35.20 -2.80
N GLY A 305 29.39 -34.45 -2.08
CA GLY A 305 27.93 -34.48 -2.21
C GLY A 305 27.35 -33.08 -2.13
N SER A 306 26.97 -32.51 -3.26
CA SER A 306 26.32 -31.21 -3.33
C SER A 306 24.89 -31.28 -2.75
N ALA A 307 24.66 -30.64 -1.61
CA ALA A 307 23.32 -30.47 -1.06
C ALA A 307 22.77 -29.10 -1.47
N ALA A 308 21.93 -29.08 -2.51
CA ALA A 308 21.19 -27.89 -2.90
C ALA A 308 20.16 -27.52 -1.81
N ALA A 309 20.04 -26.23 -1.51
CA ALA A 309 18.99 -25.73 -0.63
C ALA A 309 17.65 -25.75 -1.39
N GLY A 310 16.83 -26.78 -1.14
CA GLY A 310 15.48 -26.86 -1.67
C GLY A 310 14.53 -25.89 -0.96
N GLU A 311 13.92 -24.99 -1.73
CA GLU A 311 12.72 -24.29 -1.29
C GLU A 311 11.57 -25.29 -1.10
N ALA A 312 10.75 -25.09 -0.06
CA ALA A 312 9.50 -25.82 0.12
C ALA A 312 8.36 -24.81 0.28
N ALA A 313 7.45 -24.78 -0.69
CA ALA A 313 6.24 -23.96 -0.69
C ALA A 313 5.01 -24.85 -0.93
N SER A 314 3.92 -24.56 -0.20
CA SER A 314 2.57 -25.16 -0.33
C SER A 314 2.46 -26.65 0.09
N THR A 315 1.31 -27.23 0.45
CA THR A 315 -0.12 -26.84 0.29
C THR A 315 -1.02 -27.19 1.51
N THR A 316 -2.14 -26.45 1.61
CA THR A 316 -3.49 -26.78 2.15
C THR A 316 -3.77 -27.98 3.09
N ALA A 317 -4.29 -27.67 4.29
CA ALA A 317 -5.52 -28.23 4.90
C ALA A 317 -5.93 -27.34 6.10
N GLY A 318 -7.19 -27.20 6.54
CA GLY A 318 -8.41 -27.85 6.07
C GLY A 318 -9.42 -28.16 7.19
N GLY A 319 -9.94 -27.14 7.89
CA GLY A 319 -11.13 -27.27 8.77
C GLY A 319 -10.91 -27.84 10.18
N GLY A 320 -11.49 -27.19 11.20
CA GLY A 320 -11.45 -27.67 12.59
C GLY A 320 -11.68 -26.57 13.62
N GLY A 321 -12.93 -26.12 13.80
CA GLY A 321 -13.25 -25.08 14.77
C GLY A 321 -13.18 -25.57 16.21
N GLY A 322 -12.26 -25.02 17.00
CA GLY A 322 -12.17 -25.24 18.44
C GLY A 322 -11.93 -23.91 19.18
N LYS A 323 -12.86 -23.51 20.06
CA LYS A 323 -12.67 -22.34 20.94
C LYS A 323 -11.61 -22.68 22.00
N SER A 324 -10.35 -22.29 21.78
CA SER A 324 -9.32 -22.35 22.82
C SER A 324 -9.38 -21.11 23.71
N GLY A 325 -10.06 -21.22 24.85
CA GLY A 325 -9.94 -20.24 25.94
C GLY A 325 -8.49 -20.17 26.45
N GLY A 326 -8.01 -18.97 26.77
CA GLY A 326 -6.58 -18.74 27.06
C GLY A 326 -6.13 -19.18 28.46
N GLY A 327 -5.54 -20.37 28.57
CA GLY A 327 -4.71 -20.78 29.70
C GLY A 327 -3.22 -20.49 29.42
N GLY A 328 -2.57 -19.71 30.28
CA GLY A 328 -1.18 -19.27 30.07
C GLY A 328 -0.14 -20.28 30.56
N GLY A 329 0.65 -20.82 29.64
CA GLY A 329 1.99 -21.35 29.95
C GLY A 329 3.03 -20.25 29.72
N GLY A 330 3.72 -19.82 30.78
CA GLY A 330 4.70 -18.72 30.68
C GLY A 330 5.92 -19.06 29.81
N SER A 331 6.69 -18.05 29.42
CA SER A 331 8.04 -18.22 28.84
C SER A 331 9.11 -17.76 29.84
N ALA A 332 10.36 -18.18 29.67
CA ALA A 332 11.49 -17.70 30.47
C ALA A 332 12.78 -17.59 29.64
N LEU A 333 13.59 -16.57 29.97
CA LEU A 333 14.95 -16.41 29.46
C LEU A 333 15.91 -17.15 30.40
N LEU A 334 16.74 -18.05 29.86
CA LEU A 334 17.83 -18.65 30.61
C LEU A 334 19.07 -17.77 30.50
N LEU A 335 19.70 -17.47 31.64
CA LEU A 335 20.87 -16.61 31.73
C LEU A 335 22.18 -17.39 31.86
N GLU A 336 23.30 -16.78 31.48
CA GLU A 336 24.67 -17.31 31.68
C GLU A 336 24.97 -17.67 33.15
N SER A 337 24.33 -16.99 34.11
CA SER A 337 24.37 -17.29 35.55
C SER A 337 23.59 -18.53 35.99
N GLY A 338 22.85 -19.19 35.08
CA GLY A 338 21.91 -20.28 35.38
C GLY A 338 20.54 -19.82 35.88
N ALA A 339 20.32 -18.52 36.07
CA ALA A 339 19.02 -17.99 36.45
C ALA A 339 18.00 -18.06 35.30
N ALA A 340 16.71 -18.23 35.65
CA ALA A 340 15.60 -18.20 34.70
C ALA A 340 14.70 -16.98 34.96
N VAL A 341 14.59 -16.08 34.00
CA VAL A 341 13.77 -14.86 34.10
C VAL A 341 12.44 -15.06 33.36
N PRO A 342 11.30 -15.22 34.04
CA PRO A 342 10.01 -15.42 33.37
C PRO A 342 9.57 -14.15 32.62
N PHE A 343 8.79 -14.30 31.55
CA PHE A 343 8.22 -13.20 30.77
C PHE A 343 6.94 -13.59 30.01
N ASP A 344 6.09 -12.60 29.76
CA ASP A 344 4.99 -12.61 28.80
C ASP A 344 5.39 -11.95 27.47
N GLU A 345 6.28 -10.96 27.50
CA GLU A 345 6.88 -10.32 26.32
C GLU A 345 8.39 -10.13 26.52
N ALA A 346 9.19 -10.43 25.50
CA ALA A 346 10.62 -10.16 25.49
C ALA A 346 10.98 -9.21 24.33
N ILE A 347 11.61 -8.09 24.63
CA ILE A 347 12.01 -7.06 23.65
C ILE A 347 13.53 -7.11 23.46
N TRP A 348 13.98 -7.45 22.26
CA TRP A 348 15.38 -7.77 22.00
C TRP A 348 16.15 -6.58 21.38
N CYS A 349 17.05 -6.00 22.16
CA CYS A 349 17.77 -4.74 21.88
C CYS A 349 19.28 -4.93 21.63
N THR A 350 19.77 -6.17 21.50
CA THR A 350 21.21 -6.49 21.37
C THR A 350 21.76 -6.20 19.97
N ASN A 351 23.01 -6.62 19.72
CA ASN A 351 23.68 -6.50 18.42
C ASN A 351 22.78 -6.91 17.25
N SER A 352 22.90 -6.14 16.17
CA SER A 352 22.22 -6.37 14.90
C SER A 352 23.27 -6.83 13.90
N GLY A 353 22.94 -7.82 13.07
CA GLY A 353 23.77 -8.25 11.95
C GLY A 353 23.47 -7.47 10.66
N ALA A 354 24.24 -7.74 9.62
CA ALA A 354 23.95 -7.26 8.27
C ALA A 354 22.83 -8.06 7.60
N ALA A 355 22.27 -7.52 6.50
CA ALA A 355 21.23 -8.21 5.74
C ALA A 355 21.82 -9.45 5.02
N PRO A 356 21.28 -10.67 5.18
CA PRO A 356 21.92 -11.90 4.68
C PRO A 356 22.21 -11.94 3.18
N TRP A 357 21.40 -11.25 2.37
CA TRP A 357 21.58 -11.20 0.92
C TRP A 357 22.87 -10.46 0.49
N LEU A 358 23.42 -9.60 1.34
CA LEU A 358 24.67 -8.87 1.06
C LEU A 358 25.84 -9.82 0.81
N ALA A 359 25.87 -10.98 1.47
CA ALA A 359 26.88 -12.02 1.26
C ALA A 359 26.96 -12.55 -0.18
N ARG A 360 25.87 -12.41 -0.96
CA ARG A 360 25.79 -12.88 -2.36
C ARG A 360 26.11 -11.79 -3.40
N THR A 361 26.36 -10.55 -2.97
CA THR A 361 26.60 -9.40 -3.88
C THR A 361 28.03 -9.33 -4.42
N GLY A 362 28.95 -10.14 -3.87
CA GLY A 362 30.38 -10.03 -4.14
C GLY A 362 30.98 -8.68 -3.74
N LEU A 363 30.31 -7.88 -2.90
CA LEU A 363 30.90 -6.72 -2.23
C LEU A 363 31.85 -7.20 -1.12
N ALA A 364 32.91 -6.43 -0.84
CA ALA A 364 33.73 -6.66 0.34
C ALA A 364 32.92 -6.37 1.62
N LEU A 365 32.89 -7.31 2.55
CA LEU A 365 32.16 -7.21 3.82
C LEU A 365 33.12 -7.26 5.02
N SER A 366 32.70 -6.67 6.14
CA SER A 366 33.33 -6.89 7.45
C SER A 366 33.00 -8.29 8.00
N ALA A 367 33.66 -8.72 9.07
CA ALA A 367 33.39 -9.99 9.74
C ALA A 367 31.89 -10.19 10.11
N ASP A 368 31.20 -9.12 10.56
CA ASP A 368 29.76 -9.15 10.87
C ASP A 368 28.83 -8.99 9.63
N GLY A 369 29.38 -9.08 8.41
CA GLY A 369 28.65 -9.04 7.14
C GLY A 369 28.29 -7.64 6.60
N PHE A 370 28.68 -6.54 7.26
CA PHE A 370 28.39 -5.18 6.80
C PHE A 370 29.27 -4.76 5.61
N ILE A 371 28.76 -3.92 4.71
CA ILE A 371 29.48 -3.48 3.51
C ILE A 371 30.70 -2.65 3.92
N ALA A 372 31.89 -3.05 3.50
CA ALA A 372 33.12 -2.31 3.74
C ALA A 372 33.17 -1.05 2.84
N VAL A 373 33.23 0.13 3.46
CA VAL A 373 33.23 1.42 2.76
C VAL A 373 34.47 2.26 3.04
N ARG A 374 34.84 3.08 2.06
CA ARG A 374 35.83 4.15 2.16
C ARG A 374 35.23 5.36 2.90
N PRO A 375 36.04 6.35 3.32
CA PRO A 375 35.51 7.61 3.86
C PRO A 375 34.56 8.35 2.90
N THR A 376 34.64 8.12 1.60
CA THR A 376 33.72 8.67 0.59
C THR A 376 32.33 8.00 0.57
N LEU A 377 32.09 7.01 1.43
CA LEU A 377 30.92 6.12 1.48
C LEU A 377 30.74 5.20 0.27
N GLN A 378 31.70 5.17 -0.66
CA GLN A 378 31.81 4.14 -1.69
C GLN A 378 32.23 2.80 -1.08
N SER A 379 31.77 1.70 -1.66
CA SER A 379 32.32 0.37 -1.44
C SER A 379 33.83 0.36 -1.71
N VAL A 380 34.59 -0.39 -0.92
CA VAL A 380 36.05 -0.50 -1.13
C VAL A 380 36.41 -1.21 -2.44
N CYS A 381 35.51 -2.03 -2.99
CA CYS A 381 35.74 -2.87 -4.17
C CYS A 381 34.91 -2.49 -5.41
N ASP A 382 34.07 -1.43 -5.33
CA ASP A 382 33.23 -1.00 -6.45
C ASP A 382 32.92 0.49 -6.36
N ASP A 383 33.42 1.28 -7.30
CA ASP A 383 33.27 2.74 -7.29
C ASP A 383 31.86 3.21 -7.69
N SER A 384 31.06 2.32 -8.28
CA SER A 384 29.67 2.60 -8.66
C SER A 384 28.65 2.31 -7.55
N VAL A 385 29.10 1.68 -6.45
CA VAL A 385 28.24 1.28 -5.33
C VAL A 385 28.62 2.05 -4.07
N PHE A 386 27.64 2.69 -3.46
CA PHE A 386 27.74 3.38 -2.17
C PHE A 386 26.99 2.61 -1.08
N ALA A 387 27.39 2.78 0.18
CA ALA A 387 26.61 2.30 1.32
C ALA A 387 26.69 3.26 2.51
N ALA A 388 25.57 3.41 3.22
CA ALA A 388 25.45 4.28 4.39
C ALA A 388 24.52 3.68 5.46
N GLY A 389 24.36 4.41 6.56
CA GLY A 389 23.61 3.94 7.72
C GLY A 389 24.21 2.70 8.36
N ASP A 390 23.37 1.91 9.02
CA ASP A 390 23.80 0.72 9.76
C ASP A 390 24.39 -0.37 8.85
N CYS A 391 24.06 -0.41 7.55
CA CYS A 391 24.54 -1.45 6.65
C CYS A 391 26.02 -1.28 6.26
N ALA A 392 26.59 -0.09 6.46
CA ALA A 392 27.97 0.25 6.11
C ALA A 392 28.96 0.09 7.29
N HIS A 393 30.20 -0.28 6.98
CA HIS A 393 31.31 -0.42 7.92
C HIS A 393 32.56 0.27 7.36
N MET A 394 33.08 1.26 8.08
CA MET A 394 34.30 1.97 7.69
C MET A 394 35.46 1.54 8.59
N ALA A 395 36.33 0.66 8.09
CA ALA A 395 37.41 0.05 8.87
C ALA A 395 38.40 1.07 9.48
N ALA A 396 38.64 2.19 8.80
CA ALA A 396 39.52 3.27 9.29
C ALA A 396 38.92 4.08 10.46
N SER A 397 37.64 3.90 10.78
CA SER A 397 36.94 4.57 11.89
C SER A 397 35.65 3.81 12.24
N PRO A 398 35.76 2.64 12.88
CA PRO A 398 34.59 1.85 13.28
C PRO A 398 33.72 2.65 14.25
N ARG A 399 32.40 2.56 14.08
CA ARG A 399 31.42 3.25 14.93
C ARG A 399 30.26 2.32 15.29
N PRO A 400 29.63 2.50 16.46
CA PRO A 400 28.38 1.82 16.81
C PRO A 400 27.29 2.06 15.76
N LYS A 401 26.43 1.04 15.57
CA LYS A 401 25.30 1.06 14.63
C LYS A 401 24.13 1.88 15.20
N ALA A 402 24.31 3.20 15.18
CA ALA A 402 23.45 4.20 15.82
C ALA A 402 23.02 5.30 14.83
N GLY A 403 21.74 5.69 14.92
CA GLY A 403 21.11 6.64 13.98
C GLY A 403 21.80 8.00 13.86
N VAL A 404 22.54 8.45 14.89
CA VAL A 404 23.30 9.71 14.85
C VAL A 404 24.39 9.72 13.77
N PHE A 405 24.99 8.56 13.45
CA PHE A 405 25.96 8.45 12.36
C PHE A 405 25.26 8.37 11.01
N ALA A 406 24.18 7.59 10.90
CA ALA A 406 23.37 7.48 9.69
C ALA A 406 22.81 8.84 9.22
N VAL A 407 22.22 9.64 10.11
CA VAL A 407 21.74 10.99 9.78
C VAL A 407 22.88 11.90 9.30
N ARG A 408 24.09 11.76 9.86
CA ARG A 408 25.27 12.56 9.49
C ARG A 408 25.98 12.09 8.21
N GLN A 409 25.70 10.88 7.73
CA GLN A 409 26.19 10.38 6.44
C GLN A 409 25.37 10.92 5.25
N GLY A 410 24.11 11.32 5.45
CA GLY A 410 23.25 11.88 4.40
C GLY A 410 23.87 13.05 3.60
N PRO A 411 24.35 14.13 4.25
CA PRO A 411 24.92 15.29 3.55
C PRO A 411 26.16 15.02 2.65
N PRO A 412 27.19 14.25 3.08
CA PRO A 412 28.28 13.86 2.17
C PRO A 412 27.83 12.83 1.14
N LEU A 413 26.95 11.88 1.48
CA LEU A 413 26.41 10.91 0.52
C LEU A 413 25.69 11.61 -0.65
N ALA A 414 24.81 12.57 -0.36
CA ALA A 414 24.08 13.32 -1.38
C ALA A 414 25.00 14.11 -2.33
N ARG A 415 26.11 14.64 -1.82
CA ARG A 415 27.12 15.33 -2.65
C ARG A 415 27.96 14.34 -3.47
N ASN A 416 28.35 13.22 -2.88
CA ASN A 416 29.16 12.21 -3.56
C ASN A 416 28.38 11.45 -4.65
N LEU A 417 27.11 11.12 -4.41
CA LEU A 417 26.23 10.53 -5.42
C LEU A 417 26.06 11.48 -6.62
N ARG A 418 25.81 12.77 -6.37
CA ARG A 418 25.76 13.78 -7.45
C ARG A 418 27.08 13.83 -8.22
N ALA A 419 28.21 13.95 -7.51
CA ALA A 419 29.52 14.03 -8.15
C ALA A 419 29.84 12.78 -8.99
N ALA A 420 29.50 11.58 -8.51
CA ALA A 420 29.63 10.33 -9.28
C ALA A 420 28.74 10.33 -10.53
N LEU A 421 27.48 10.77 -10.40
CA LEU A 421 26.54 10.91 -11.53
C LEU A 421 26.95 12.01 -12.52
N GLU A 422 27.75 12.99 -12.10
CA GLU A 422 28.39 14.01 -12.95
C GLU A 422 29.75 13.53 -13.53
N GLY A 423 30.20 12.30 -13.20
CA GLY A 423 31.43 11.70 -13.72
C GLY A 423 32.71 12.11 -12.98
N ALA A 424 32.62 12.66 -11.77
CA ALA A 424 33.79 13.02 -10.97
C ALA A 424 34.59 11.76 -10.54
N PRO A 425 35.93 11.76 -10.67
CA PRO A 425 36.75 10.63 -10.22
C PRO A 425 36.74 10.53 -8.68
N PRO A 426 36.93 9.33 -8.09
CA PRO A 426 36.84 9.09 -6.64
C PRO A 426 37.62 10.07 -5.76
N ARG A 427 38.80 10.52 -6.22
CA ARG A 427 39.65 11.53 -5.55
C ARG A 427 39.03 12.93 -5.39
N ARG A 428 37.91 13.22 -6.06
CA ARG A 428 37.14 14.48 -5.92
C ARG A 428 35.90 14.33 -5.04
N LEU A 429 35.61 13.12 -4.56
CA LEU A 429 34.52 12.88 -3.61
C LEU A 429 34.95 13.34 -2.21
N GLU A 430 33.98 13.79 -1.43
CA GLU A 430 34.18 14.26 -0.07
C GLU A 430 34.34 13.09 0.90
N ALA A 431 35.32 13.18 1.81
CA ALA A 431 35.47 12.24 2.91
C ALA A 431 34.55 12.60 4.09
N TYR A 432 33.72 11.64 4.52
CA TYR A 432 32.98 11.70 5.77
C TYR A 432 33.89 11.35 6.96
N ALA A 433 34.09 12.31 7.85
CA ALA A 433 34.77 12.11 9.14
C ALA A 433 33.74 12.01 10.28
N PRO A 434 33.51 10.82 10.88
CA PRO A 434 32.58 10.67 11.98
C PRO A 434 33.13 11.33 13.26
N GLN A 435 32.25 12.00 14.00
CA GLN A 435 32.56 12.57 15.32
C GLN A 435 33.08 11.48 16.29
N ARG A 436 34.11 11.81 17.08
CA ARG A 436 34.67 10.88 18.07
C ARG A 436 33.71 10.66 19.23
N ASP A 437 33.23 11.76 19.80
CA ASP A 437 32.26 11.81 20.90
C ASP A 437 30.95 12.48 20.43
N PHE A 438 29.86 12.22 21.14
CA PHE A 438 28.56 12.81 20.82
C PHE A 438 27.70 13.03 22.06
N LEU A 439 26.76 13.96 21.92
CA LEU A 439 25.73 14.23 22.92
C LEU A 439 24.67 13.13 22.84
N SER A 440 24.46 12.40 23.94
CA SER A 440 23.31 11.51 24.09
C SER A 440 22.27 12.19 24.97
N ILE A 441 21.01 12.20 24.55
CA ILE A 441 19.89 12.60 25.40
C ILE A 441 18.94 11.41 25.45
N ILE A 442 18.75 10.84 26.64
CA ILE A 442 18.03 9.59 26.87
C ILE A 442 16.78 9.92 27.68
N GLY A 443 15.60 9.71 27.12
CA GLY A 443 14.32 9.93 27.81
C GLY A 443 14.09 8.94 28.95
N LEU A 444 13.34 9.38 29.97
CA LEU A 444 12.95 8.56 31.13
C LEU A 444 11.49 8.08 31.07
N GLY A 445 10.80 8.35 29.95
CA GLY A 445 9.41 7.95 29.69
C GLY A 445 8.36 8.98 30.12
N ASP A 446 8.63 9.84 31.09
CA ASP A 446 7.66 10.72 31.76
C ASP A 446 7.96 12.23 31.58
N GLU A 447 8.35 12.62 30.37
CA GLU A 447 8.77 13.99 30.03
C GLU A 447 10.01 14.50 30.78
N ASP A 448 10.77 13.59 31.39
CA ASP A 448 12.11 13.80 31.92
C ASP A 448 13.16 13.09 31.03
N ALA A 449 14.41 13.55 31.07
CA ALA A 449 15.52 12.97 30.31
C ALA A 449 16.87 13.21 30.99
N VAL A 450 17.89 12.43 30.59
CA VAL A 450 19.28 12.63 30.99
C VAL A 450 20.14 12.99 29.78
N VAL A 451 20.85 14.12 29.86
CA VAL A 451 21.93 14.47 28.95
C VAL A 451 23.22 13.80 29.41
N VAL A 452 23.89 13.07 28.52
CA VAL A 452 25.19 12.45 28.74
C VAL A 452 26.19 12.94 27.68
N ARG A 453 27.34 13.44 28.13
CA ARG A 453 28.48 13.83 27.27
C ARG A 453 29.79 13.68 28.05
N GLY A 454 30.54 12.61 27.78
CA GLY A 454 31.68 12.22 28.61
C GLY A 454 31.25 12.08 30.08
N ALA A 455 32.08 12.56 31.00
CA ALA A 455 31.83 12.50 32.43
C ALA A 455 30.61 13.31 32.93
N ILE A 456 29.98 14.15 32.08
CA ILE A 456 28.81 14.95 32.45
C ILE A 456 27.53 14.13 32.23
N ALA A 457 26.73 13.99 33.29
CA ALA A 457 25.39 13.40 33.27
C ALA A 457 24.41 14.28 34.07
N TRP A 458 23.42 14.89 33.41
CA TRP A 458 22.43 15.78 34.04
C TRP A 458 21.00 15.37 33.70
N ARG A 459 20.14 15.28 34.71
CA ARG A 459 18.71 14.94 34.62
C ARG A 459 17.84 16.20 34.66
N GLY A 460 16.70 16.20 33.98
CA GLY A 460 15.63 17.20 34.16
C GLY A 460 14.75 17.38 32.94
N ALA A 461 13.51 17.85 33.14
CA ALA A 461 12.53 18.08 32.08
C ALA A 461 13.02 19.04 30.97
N TRP A 462 13.96 19.96 31.27
CA TRP A 462 14.60 20.80 30.26
C TRP A 462 15.39 19.99 29.21
N ALA A 463 15.96 18.84 29.61
CA ALA A 463 16.68 17.95 28.70
C ALA A 463 15.69 17.21 27.77
N TRP A 464 14.53 16.82 28.29
CA TRP A 464 13.45 16.25 27.46
C TRP A 464 12.91 17.28 26.48
N ALA A 465 12.62 18.50 26.94
CA ALA A 465 12.19 19.60 26.08
C ALA A 465 13.21 19.86 24.94
N TRP A 466 14.51 19.78 25.25
CA TRP A 466 15.57 19.90 24.25
C TRP A 466 15.60 18.73 23.26
N LYS A 467 15.51 17.47 23.74
CA LYS A 467 15.39 16.29 22.87
C LYS A 467 14.18 16.38 21.95
N ARG A 468 13.00 16.67 22.51
CA ARG A 468 11.75 16.88 21.77
C ARG A 468 11.90 17.99 20.71
N HIS A 469 12.57 19.10 21.03
CA HIS A 469 12.85 20.15 20.06
C HIS A 469 13.74 19.64 18.91
N ILE A 470 14.87 18.98 19.20
CA ILE A 470 15.76 18.41 18.16
C ILE A 470 14.99 17.44 17.25
N ASP A 471 14.31 16.48 17.85
CA ASP A 471 13.63 15.39 17.15
C ASP A 471 12.46 15.91 16.29
N VAL A 472 11.59 16.76 16.85
CA VAL A 472 10.46 17.36 16.12
C VAL A 472 10.95 18.31 15.03
N THR A 473 11.99 19.11 15.26
CA THR A 473 12.56 19.98 14.22
C THR A 473 13.17 19.17 13.07
N TRP A 474 13.79 18.03 13.36
CA TRP A 474 14.29 17.13 12.32
C TRP A 474 13.13 16.50 11.51
N MET A 475 12.13 15.92 12.18
CA MET A 475 10.96 15.31 11.54
C MET A 475 10.13 16.30 10.72
N ARG A 476 9.93 17.52 11.24
CA ARG A 476 9.25 18.61 10.52
C ARG A 476 9.89 18.86 9.16
N GLY A 477 11.21 18.75 9.07
CA GLY A 477 11.94 18.87 7.81
C GLY A 477 11.64 17.78 6.76
N PHE A 478 10.98 16.68 7.11
CA PHE A 478 10.55 15.62 6.18
C PHE A 478 9.03 15.53 6.04
N GLN A 479 8.28 16.09 6.99
CA GLN A 479 6.81 16.19 6.95
C GLN A 479 6.34 17.45 6.20
N GLU A 480 7.05 18.58 6.34
CA GLU A 480 6.79 19.86 5.67
C GLU A 480 7.85 20.11 4.59
N LEU A 481 7.68 19.53 3.40
CA LEU A 481 8.59 19.73 2.27
C LEU A 481 8.23 21.03 1.50
N PRO A 482 9.21 21.88 1.14
CA PRO A 482 8.96 23.11 0.39
C PRO A 482 8.26 22.85 -0.96
N GLY A 483 7.40 23.76 -1.40
CA GLY A 483 6.71 23.63 -2.69
C GLY A 483 5.44 22.75 -2.68
N MET A 484 5.19 21.97 -1.62
CA MET A 484 3.95 21.20 -1.45
C MET A 484 2.80 21.99 -0.79
N SER A 485 2.95 23.31 -0.64
CA SER A 485 1.90 24.20 -0.10
C SER A 485 1.32 25.09 -1.20
N ASP A 486 0.01 25.34 -1.12
CA ASP A 486 -0.74 26.09 -2.14
C ASP A 486 -0.18 27.49 -2.38
N ALA A 487 0.38 28.13 -1.34
CA ALA A 487 1.06 29.43 -1.46
C ALA A 487 2.31 29.39 -2.35
N ALA A 488 3.07 28.30 -2.37
CA ALA A 488 4.26 28.17 -3.20
C ALA A 488 3.91 27.87 -4.67
N ALA A 489 2.87 27.06 -4.91
CA ALA A 489 2.32 26.83 -6.25
C ALA A 489 1.71 28.13 -6.83
N ALA A 490 0.94 28.87 -6.03
CA ALA A 490 0.39 30.17 -6.40
C ALA A 490 1.49 31.20 -6.70
N ALA A 491 2.56 31.25 -5.90
CA ALA A 491 3.70 32.14 -6.16
C ALA A 491 4.47 31.77 -7.45
N ALA A 492 4.60 30.48 -7.77
CA ALA A 492 5.21 30.03 -9.03
C ALA A 492 4.35 30.41 -10.25
N ALA A 493 3.03 30.25 -10.15
CA ALA A 493 2.08 30.68 -11.19
C ALA A 493 2.08 32.21 -11.37
N ALA A 494 2.07 32.98 -10.28
CA ALA A 494 2.15 34.44 -10.30
C ALA A 494 3.46 34.94 -10.93
N ALA A 495 4.59 34.27 -10.65
CA ALA A 495 5.88 34.59 -11.27
C ALA A 495 5.91 34.29 -12.78
N ALA A 496 5.15 33.30 -13.25
CA ALA A 496 4.98 33.02 -14.68
C ALA A 496 4.04 34.02 -15.39
N ALA A 497 3.09 34.60 -14.66
CA ALA A 497 2.15 35.61 -15.16
C ALA A 497 2.78 37.01 -15.35
N ALA A 498 3.98 37.27 -14.80
CA ALA A 498 4.64 38.57 -14.83
C ALA A 498 5.36 38.93 -16.16
N ALA A 499 5.27 38.07 -17.19
CA ALA A 499 5.78 38.37 -18.53
C ALA A 499 4.73 39.09 -19.39
N ALA A 500 5.18 39.95 -20.32
CA ALA A 500 4.34 40.84 -21.12
C ALA A 500 3.09 40.17 -21.73
N PRO A 501 1.95 40.89 -21.80
CA PRO A 501 0.68 40.32 -22.25
C PRO A 501 0.81 39.81 -23.70
N PRO A 502 0.46 38.54 -23.97
CA PRO A 502 0.58 37.99 -25.31
C PRO A 502 -0.59 38.44 -26.20
N PRO A 503 -0.52 38.26 -27.53
CA PRO A 503 -1.59 38.62 -28.45
C PRO A 503 -2.95 38.01 -28.07
N ALA A 504 -4.06 38.65 -28.45
CA ALA A 504 -5.41 38.28 -27.99
C ALA A 504 -5.78 36.80 -28.23
N TYR A 505 -5.34 36.17 -29.33
CA TYR A 505 -5.56 34.75 -29.58
C TYR A 505 -4.76 33.84 -28.63
N VAL A 506 -3.58 34.28 -28.18
CA VAL A 506 -2.79 33.63 -27.13
C VAL A 506 -3.35 33.97 -25.74
N ALA A 507 -4.03 35.10 -25.55
CA ALA A 507 -4.75 35.40 -24.31
C ALA A 507 -6.02 34.55 -24.17
N ALA A 508 -6.82 34.41 -25.23
CA ALA A 508 -7.94 33.45 -25.28
C ALA A 508 -7.44 32.00 -25.21
N GLY A 509 -6.35 31.69 -25.92
CA GLY A 509 -5.62 30.43 -25.81
C GLY A 509 -5.08 30.17 -24.40
N ARG A 510 -4.61 31.19 -23.66
CA ARG A 510 -4.19 31.11 -22.26
C ARG A 510 -5.34 31.10 -21.27
N ALA A 511 -6.50 31.66 -21.60
CA ALA A 511 -7.71 31.53 -20.78
C ALA A 511 -8.23 30.10 -20.89
N ALA A 512 -8.39 29.59 -22.11
CA ALA A 512 -8.68 28.18 -22.38
C ALA A 512 -7.60 27.28 -21.76
N VAL A 513 -6.30 27.58 -21.93
CA VAL A 513 -5.20 26.82 -21.31
C VAL A 513 -5.17 27.01 -19.80
N ALA A 514 -5.63 28.10 -19.20
CA ALA A 514 -5.70 28.26 -17.74
C ALA A 514 -6.84 27.42 -17.14
N THR A 515 -8.03 27.45 -17.75
CA THR A 515 -9.12 26.50 -17.44
C THR A 515 -8.68 25.06 -17.69
N LEU A 516 -7.89 24.80 -18.74
CA LEU A 516 -7.22 23.52 -19.01
C LEU A 516 -5.92 23.31 -18.19
N SER A 517 -5.51 24.24 -17.31
CA SER A 517 -4.28 24.18 -16.49
C SER A 517 -4.63 23.85 -15.04
N GLU A 518 -5.69 24.46 -14.53
CA GLU A 518 -6.45 23.90 -13.41
C GLU A 518 -6.93 22.48 -13.74
N ALA A 519 -7.23 22.20 -15.02
CA ALA A 519 -7.45 20.86 -15.53
C ALA A 519 -6.22 20.20 -16.22
N SER A 520 -4.99 20.71 -16.09
CA SER A 520 -3.75 20.10 -16.65
C SER A 520 -3.25 18.96 -15.77
N MET A 521 -3.57 19.04 -14.47
CA MET A 521 -3.51 17.93 -13.53
C MET A 521 -4.59 16.86 -13.82
N ARG A 522 -4.81 16.51 -15.10
CA ARG A 522 -5.66 15.37 -15.49
C ARG A 522 -5.04 14.11 -14.92
N CYS A 523 -5.81 13.34 -14.16
CA CYS A 523 -5.37 12.04 -13.66
C CYS A 523 -4.86 11.18 -14.83
N GLY A 524 -3.67 10.58 -14.68
CA GLY A 524 -3.02 9.78 -15.74
C GLY A 524 -3.86 8.59 -16.20
N GLY A 525 -4.52 7.93 -15.24
CA GLY A 525 -5.49 6.85 -15.45
C GLY A 525 -6.81 7.39 -16.01
N CYS A 526 -7.93 7.15 -15.34
CA CYS A 526 -9.25 7.48 -15.90
C CYS A 526 -9.45 8.94 -16.33
N GLY A 527 -8.72 9.90 -15.74
CA GLY A 527 -8.73 11.31 -16.16
C GLY A 527 -8.19 11.60 -17.56
N SER A 528 -7.59 10.62 -18.26
CA SER A 528 -7.20 10.71 -19.67
C SER A 528 -8.37 10.51 -20.63
N LYS A 529 -9.44 9.81 -20.23
CA LYS A 529 -10.62 9.58 -21.08
C LYS A 529 -11.39 10.88 -21.30
N VAL A 530 -11.91 11.10 -22.50
CA VAL A 530 -12.82 12.22 -22.80
C VAL A 530 -14.19 11.93 -22.16
N GLY A 531 -14.81 12.94 -21.54
CA GLY A 531 -16.12 12.77 -20.91
C GLY A 531 -17.21 12.34 -21.91
N PRO A 532 -18.18 11.50 -21.50
CA PRO A 532 -19.07 10.80 -22.43
C PRO A 532 -19.97 11.74 -23.24
N GLY A 533 -20.30 12.92 -22.70
CA GLY A 533 -21.11 13.93 -23.41
C GLY A 533 -20.50 14.38 -24.73
N VAL A 534 -19.19 14.65 -24.79
CA VAL A 534 -18.51 15.16 -26.00
C VAL A 534 -18.53 14.12 -27.11
N LEU A 535 -18.23 12.86 -26.80
CA LEU A 535 -18.28 11.78 -27.79
C LEU A 535 -19.73 11.47 -28.21
N ARG A 536 -20.69 11.48 -27.27
CA ARG A 536 -22.12 11.28 -27.56
C ARG A 536 -22.65 12.39 -28.49
N GLU A 537 -22.25 13.64 -28.27
CA GLU A 537 -22.59 14.79 -29.10
C GLU A 537 -22.01 14.67 -30.52
N VAL A 538 -20.71 14.42 -30.65
CA VAL A 538 -20.04 14.22 -31.95
C VAL A 538 -20.65 13.03 -32.70
N LEU A 539 -20.87 11.89 -32.05
CA LEU A 539 -21.51 10.73 -32.68
C LEU A 539 -22.98 10.97 -33.03
N ARG A 540 -23.73 11.76 -32.24
CA ARG A 540 -25.11 12.17 -32.57
C ARG A 540 -25.12 13.08 -33.80
N GLY A 541 -24.22 14.06 -33.87
CA GLY A 541 -24.04 14.93 -35.03
C GLY A 541 -23.63 14.17 -36.28
N LEU A 542 -22.66 13.25 -36.19
CA LEU A 542 -22.23 12.40 -37.31
C LEU A 542 -23.34 11.42 -37.75
N ARG A 543 -24.12 10.85 -36.83
CA ARG A 543 -25.27 9.99 -37.19
C ARG A 543 -26.41 10.78 -37.81
N ALA A 544 -26.66 12.02 -37.37
CA ALA A 544 -27.62 12.92 -37.99
C ALA A 544 -27.17 13.36 -39.40
N ALA A 545 -25.87 13.61 -39.59
CA ALA A 545 -25.29 13.95 -40.89
C ALA A 545 -25.19 12.74 -41.85
N ALA A 546 -25.13 11.51 -41.31
CA ALA A 546 -25.11 10.26 -42.08
C ALA A 546 -26.52 9.67 -42.34
N ALA A 547 -27.59 10.31 -41.85
CA ALA A 547 -28.95 9.92 -42.21
C ALA A 547 -29.21 10.27 -43.69
N PRO A 548 -29.73 9.35 -44.52
CA PRO A 548 -30.04 9.65 -45.90
C PRO A 548 -31.12 10.75 -45.96
N ALA A 549 -30.92 11.75 -46.82
CA ALA A 549 -31.87 12.84 -46.99
C ALA A 549 -33.26 12.29 -47.36
N PRO A 550 -34.36 12.80 -46.76
CA PRO A 550 -35.70 12.33 -47.08
C PRO A 550 -36.00 12.57 -48.57
N GLY A 551 -36.29 11.48 -49.28
CA GLY A 551 -36.43 11.48 -50.73
C GLY A 551 -37.54 12.42 -51.21
N SER A 552 -37.24 13.21 -52.24
CA SER A 552 -38.21 14.06 -52.92
C SER A 552 -39.33 13.21 -53.53
N SER A 553 -40.56 13.42 -53.06
CA SER A 553 -41.76 12.81 -53.65
C SER A 553 -42.11 13.48 -54.99
N SER A 554 -41.57 12.96 -56.11
CA SER A 554 -42.15 13.18 -57.44
C SER A 554 -43.02 11.99 -57.81
N GLY A 555 -44.31 12.23 -57.99
CA GLY A 555 -45.31 11.20 -58.29
C GLY A 555 -45.31 10.70 -59.75
N SER A 556 -46.28 9.84 -60.03
CA SER A 556 -46.46 9.03 -61.25
C SER A 556 -45.44 7.88 -61.41
N GLY A 557 -45.83 6.67 -61.81
CA GLY A 557 -47.20 6.15 -61.95
C GLY A 557 -47.28 4.85 -62.74
N GLY A 558 -48.02 3.86 -62.21
CA GLY A 558 -48.50 2.68 -62.94
C GLY A 558 -47.50 1.53 -63.17
N GLY A 559 -48.07 0.33 -63.42
CA GLY A 559 -47.35 -0.82 -63.98
C GLY A 559 -46.98 -1.91 -62.99
N GLY A 560 -47.83 -2.95 -62.89
CA GLY A 560 -47.61 -4.12 -62.05
C GLY A 560 -46.65 -5.16 -62.66
N GLY A 561 -46.67 -6.36 -62.08
CA GLY A 561 -46.00 -7.55 -62.62
C GLY A 561 -44.99 -8.19 -61.67
N ASP A 562 -45.46 -9.14 -60.88
CA ASP A 562 -45.12 -10.57 -61.03
C ASP A 562 -43.67 -11.03 -61.32
N LEU A 563 -43.38 -12.18 -60.67
CA LEU A 563 -42.45 -13.27 -61.04
C LEU A 563 -40.97 -13.25 -60.58
N ASP A 564 -40.75 -14.05 -59.53
CA ASP A 564 -40.05 -15.36 -59.60
C ASP A 564 -38.50 -15.40 -59.72
N SER A 565 -38.02 -16.64 -59.70
CA SER A 565 -36.76 -17.14 -59.17
C SER A 565 -35.73 -17.51 -60.26
N THR A 566 -34.70 -18.27 -59.86
CA THR A 566 -33.52 -18.71 -60.64
C THR A 566 -32.48 -17.61 -60.87
N GLY A 567 -31.18 -17.86 -60.95
CA GLY A 567 -30.42 -19.12 -60.94
C GLY A 567 -29.26 -18.99 -61.93
N GLY A 568 -28.02 -19.24 -61.51
CA GLY A 568 -26.86 -19.01 -62.39
C GLY A 568 -25.51 -19.33 -61.75
N SER A 569 -24.98 -20.50 -62.10
CA SER A 569 -23.55 -20.80 -62.03
C SER A 569 -22.79 -20.07 -63.13
N ASP A 570 -21.50 -19.82 -62.94
CA ASP A 570 -20.54 -20.10 -64.02
C ASP A 570 -19.09 -20.27 -63.51
N SER A 571 -18.32 -21.06 -64.25
CA SER A 571 -16.94 -21.43 -63.98
C SER A 571 -16.02 -20.93 -65.10
N ALA A 572 -14.77 -20.61 -64.78
CA ALA A 572 -13.73 -20.41 -65.80
C ALA A 572 -12.34 -20.78 -65.25
N ASN A 573 -11.69 -21.75 -65.92
CA ASN A 573 -10.27 -22.05 -65.76
C ASN A 573 -9.40 -21.06 -66.56
N GLY A 574 -8.12 -20.97 -66.20
CA GLY A 574 -7.11 -20.24 -66.99
C GLY A 574 -5.68 -20.61 -66.57
N ASP A 575 -5.13 -21.66 -67.19
CA ASP A 575 -3.73 -22.10 -66.99
C ASP A 575 -2.69 -21.09 -67.51
N SER A 576 -1.49 -21.09 -66.92
CA SER A 576 -0.25 -21.19 -67.71
C SER A 576 1.01 -21.51 -66.87
N SER A 577 1.69 -22.59 -67.25
CA SER A 577 3.11 -22.90 -66.97
C SER A 577 4.05 -21.80 -67.50
N GLY A 578 5.30 -21.61 -67.05
CA GLY A 578 6.17 -22.41 -66.18
C GLY A 578 7.60 -22.42 -66.73
N ILE A 579 8.64 -22.17 -65.91
CA ILE A 579 10.07 -22.25 -66.29
C ILE A 579 10.86 -22.90 -65.15
N SER A 580 11.88 -23.71 -65.50
CA SER A 580 12.64 -24.59 -64.60
C SER A 580 14.17 -24.38 -64.67
N GLY A 581 14.87 -24.76 -63.59
CA GLY A 581 16.33 -24.93 -63.52
C GLY A 581 17.09 -23.86 -62.70
N GLY A 582 18.12 -24.17 -61.89
CA GLY A 582 18.63 -25.48 -61.46
C GLY A 582 20.06 -25.42 -60.85
N GLY A 583 20.31 -26.18 -59.77
CA GLY A 583 21.64 -26.40 -59.13
C GLY A 583 22.12 -25.29 -58.16
N GLY A 584 22.91 -25.57 -57.11
CA GLY A 584 23.40 -26.84 -56.53
C GLY A 584 24.52 -26.62 -55.49
N GLY A 585 24.70 -27.57 -54.53
CA GLY A 585 25.77 -27.60 -53.52
C GLY A 585 25.27 -27.38 -52.07
N SER A 586 25.05 -28.43 -51.26
CA SER A 586 26.02 -29.23 -50.47
C SER A 586 26.59 -28.51 -49.24
N ASP A 587 26.80 -29.09 -48.05
CA ASP A 587 26.33 -30.25 -47.27
C ASP A 587 27.25 -30.30 -46.02
N THR A 588 26.92 -31.09 -44.98
CA THR A 588 27.68 -31.32 -43.71
C THR A 588 27.67 -30.13 -42.69
N ALA A 589 27.07 -30.24 -41.49
CA ALA A 589 27.28 -31.14 -40.32
C ALA A 589 28.57 -30.79 -39.52
N ASN A 590 28.70 -30.90 -38.18
CA ASN A 590 27.87 -31.40 -37.07
C ASN A 590 28.36 -30.76 -35.74
N GLY A 591 27.69 -30.68 -34.58
CA GLY A 591 26.28 -30.94 -34.22
C GLY A 591 26.10 -31.66 -32.86
N GLY A 592 25.44 -31.04 -31.85
CA GLY A 592 24.88 -31.74 -30.66
C GLY A 592 24.85 -30.94 -29.34
N GLY A 593 23.91 -31.16 -28.41
CA GLY A 593 22.70 -31.99 -28.48
C GLY A 593 22.06 -32.28 -27.09
N GLY A 594 20.71 -32.29 -27.02
CA GLY A 594 19.90 -32.85 -25.91
C GLY A 594 19.92 -32.10 -24.56
N GLY A 595 18.85 -32.07 -23.76
CA GLY A 595 17.50 -32.62 -23.92
C GLY A 595 16.81 -32.71 -22.55
N GLY A 596 15.53 -32.35 -22.43
CA GLY A 596 14.85 -32.27 -21.13
C GLY A 596 13.41 -31.76 -21.16
N SER A 597 12.55 -32.43 -21.93
CA SER A 597 11.13 -32.10 -22.06
C SER A 597 10.25 -32.82 -21.02
N GLY A 598 9.29 -32.09 -20.44
CA GLY A 598 8.14 -32.65 -19.72
C GLY A 598 7.52 -31.64 -18.74
N GLY A 599 6.23 -31.35 -18.75
CA GLY A 599 5.17 -31.78 -19.66
C GLY A 599 3.78 -31.34 -19.16
N GLY A 600 2.97 -30.72 -20.03
CA GLY A 600 1.61 -30.26 -19.73
C GLY A 600 1.39 -28.77 -20.05
N GLY A 601 0.40 -28.37 -20.85
CA GLY A 601 -0.52 -29.18 -21.66
C GLY A 601 -1.68 -28.36 -22.23
N GLY A 602 -1.63 -28.04 -23.53
CA GLY A 602 -2.74 -27.46 -24.30
C GLY A 602 -2.70 -25.93 -24.46
N GLY A 603 -2.40 -25.43 -25.67
CA GLY A 603 -2.51 -24.00 -26.01
C GLY A 603 -1.96 -23.61 -27.39
N GLY A 604 -0.77 -24.10 -27.75
CA GLY A 604 0.01 -23.66 -28.93
C GLY A 604 -0.53 -24.03 -30.33
N GLY A 605 -1.85 -24.14 -30.50
CA GLY A 605 -2.50 -24.39 -31.80
C GLY A 605 -3.44 -23.27 -32.25
N ALA A 606 -3.56 -22.17 -31.50
CA ALA A 606 -4.54 -21.11 -31.76
C ALA A 606 -3.97 -19.89 -32.52
N ILE A 607 -2.66 -19.66 -32.49
CA ILE A 607 -2.00 -18.51 -33.12
C ILE A 607 -1.20 -19.02 -34.32
N LEU A 608 -1.46 -18.45 -35.50
CA LEU A 608 -0.78 -18.78 -36.76
C LEU A 608 0.34 -17.77 -37.08
N VAL A 609 0.15 -16.51 -36.68
CA VAL A 609 1.12 -15.41 -36.81
C VAL A 609 1.02 -14.57 -35.54
N GLY A 610 2.16 -14.22 -34.95
CA GLY A 610 2.28 -13.46 -33.71
C GLY A 610 3.70 -12.94 -33.51
N LEU A 611 4.14 -12.75 -32.25
CA LEU A 611 5.42 -12.10 -31.91
C LEU A 611 6.70 -12.72 -32.52
N ASP A 612 6.68 -13.99 -32.93
CA ASP A 612 7.82 -14.65 -33.58
C ASP A 612 7.93 -14.36 -35.09
N ALA A 613 6.96 -13.64 -35.67
CA ALA A 613 6.94 -13.21 -37.07
C ALA A 613 7.16 -11.70 -37.19
N PRO A 614 7.81 -11.20 -38.25
CA PRO A 614 8.07 -9.77 -38.47
C PRO A 614 6.86 -9.02 -39.05
N ASP A 615 5.64 -9.46 -38.74
CA ASP A 615 4.38 -8.90 -39.26
C ASP A 615 3.74 -7.96 -38.21
N ASP A 616 3.15 -6.86 -38.66
CA ASP A 616 2.44 -5.90 -37.80
C ASP A 616 1.05 -6.45 -37.36
N ALA A 617 0.60 -7.57 -37.93
CA ALA A 617 -0.67 -8.21 -37.63
C ALA A 617 -0.52 -9.61 -37.01
N ALA A 618 -1.40 -9.94 -36.07
CA ALA A 618 -1.55 -11.28 -35.51
C ALA A 618 -2.69 -12.05 -36.18
N VAL A 619 -2.46 -13.32 -36.52
CA VAL A 619 -3.47 -14.22 -37.10
C VAL A 619 -3.81 -15.30 -36.08
N VAL A 620 -5.07 -15.35 -35.67
CA VAL A 620 -5.58 -16.24 -34.60
C VAL A 620 -6.75 -17.05 -35.13
N LEU A 621 -6.76 -18.36 -34.88
CA LEU A 621 -7.88 -19.23 -35.21
C LEU A 621 -9.09 -18.91 -34.31
N PRO A 622 -10.30 -18.76 -34.86
CA PRO A 622 -11.49 -18.50 -34.06
C PRO A 622 -11.88 -19.72 -33.20
N PRO A 623 -12.59 -19.50 -32.07
CA PRO A 623 -13.04 -20.60 -31.22
C PRO A 623 -13.94 -21.58 -31.97
N THR A 624 -13.53 -22.85 -32.02
CA THR A 624 -14.23 -23.91 -32.79
C THR A 624 -15.43 -24.55 -32.08
N ARG A 625 -15.79 -24.07 -30.87
CA ARG A 625 -16.95 -24.58 -30.12
C ARG A 625 -18.24 -23.96 -30.65
N ALA A 626 -19.20 -24.81 -31.04
CA ALA A 626 -20.55 -24.36 -31.37
C ALA A 626 -21.17 -23.58 -30.20
N GLY A 627 -21.72 -22.39 -30.48
CA GLY A 627 -22.28 -21.50 -29.46
C GLY A 627 -21.29 -20.50 -28.84
N ALA A 628 -20.00 -20.57 -29.17
CA ALA A 628 -19.03 -19.56 -28.73
C ALA A 628 -19.25 -18.20 -29.43
N ALA A 629 -19.04 -17.13 -28.69
CA ALA A 629 -18.99 -15.76 -29.16
C ALA A 629 -17.64 -15.11 -28.84
N LEU A 630 -17.20 -14.19 -29.68
CA LEU A 630 -16.04 -13.34 -29.46
C LEU A 630 -16.46 -12.05 -28.75
N VAL A 631 -15.62 -11.61 -27.80
CA VAL A 631 -15.72 -10.34 -27.10
C VAL A 631 -14.45 -9.54 -27.41
N HIS A 632 -14.61 -8.29 -27.82
CA HIS A 632 -13.52 -7.38 -28.12
C HIS A 632 -13.64 -6.16 -27.21
N THR A 633 -12.55 -5.78 -26.55
CA THR A 633 -12.44 -4.51 -25.81
C THR A 633 -11.10 -3.85 -26.12
N VAL A 634 -11.00 -2.54 -25.91
CA VAL A 634 -9.76 -1.79 -26.00
C VAL A 634 -9.72 -0.73 -24.92
N ASP A 635 -8.60 -0.68 -24.20
CA ASP A 635 -8.36 0.31 -23.17
C ASP A 635 -6.94 0.86 -23.25
N PHE A 636 -6.78 2.16 -23.03
CA PHE A 636 -5.50 2.87 -23.11
C PHE A 636 -5.49 4.09 -22.19
N PHE A 637 -4.43 4.24 -21.38
CA PHE A 637 -4.27 5.39 -20.50
C PHE A 637 -2.80 5.68 -20.15
N ARG A 638 -2.56 6.84 -19.54
CA ARG A 638 -1.23 7.33 -19.17
C ARG A 638 -0.82 6.82 -17.79
N ALA A 639 0.48 6.80 -17.52
CA ALA A 639 1.02 6.42 -16.24
C ALA A 639 0.49 7.32 -15.12
N HIS A 640 -0.06 6.68 -14.09
CA HIS A 640 -0.57 7.31 -12.87
C HIS A 640 0.16 6.82 -11.61
N VAL A 641 1.14 5.92 -11.79
CA VAL A 641 2.13 5.51 -10.79
C VAL A 641 3.52 5.56 -11.42
N SER A 642 4.55 5.80 -10.61
CA SER A 642 5.92 5.99 -11.10
C SER A 642 6.71 4.68 -11.30
N ASP A 643 6.20 3.54 -10.82
CA ASP A 643 6.75 2.21 -11.07
C ASP A 643 6.20 1.63 -12.39
N PRO A 644 7.03 1.47 -13.45
CA PRO A 644 6.56 0.98 -14.75
C PRO A 644 6.02 -0.45 -14.69
N TYR A 645 6.60 -1.32 -13.85
CA TYR A 645 6.17 -2.71 -13.73
C TYR A 645 4.78 -2.82 -13.08
N ALA A 646 4.55 -2.05 -12.01
CA ALA A 646 3.22 -1.94 -11.41
C ALA A 646 2.21 -1.31 -12.39
N PHE A 647 2.59 -0.24 -13.11
CA PHE A 647 1.76 0.36 -14.15
C PHE A 647 1.37 -0.65 -15.24
N GLY A 648 2.32 -1.45 -15.74
CA GLY A 648 2.08 -2.51 -16.72
C GLY A 648 1.03 -3.53 -16.26
N ARG A 649 1.13 -3.99 -15.02
CA ARG A 649 0.12 -4.89 -14.41
C ARG A 649 -1.25 -4.23 -14.30
N VAL A 650 -1.32 -2.96 -13.88
CA VAL A 650 -2.58 -2.21 -13.76
C VAL A 650 -3.24 -2.00 -15.13
N ALA A 651 -2.47 -1.65 -16.17
CA ALA A 651 -2.98 -1.48 -17.53
C ALA A 651 -3.58 -2.78 -18.11
N ALA A 652 -2.87 -3.90 -17.96
CA ALA A 652 -3.40 -5.20 -18.37
C ALA A 652 -4.65 -5.60 -17.58
N ASN A 653 -4.63 -5.49 -16.24
CA ASN A 653 -5.81 -5.78 -15.39
C ASN A 653 -7.03 -4.91 -15.76
N HIS A 654 -6.83 -3.65 -16.13
CA HIS A 654 -7.90 -2.75 -16.56
C HIS A 654 -8.49 -3.20 -17.89
N ALA A 655 -7.67 -3.43 -18.92
CA ALA A 655 -8.17 -3.87 -20.23
C ALA A 655 -8.80 -5.28 -20.23
N LEU A 656 -8.40 -6.14 -19.29
CA LEU A 656 -9.05 -7.45 -19.06
C LEU A 656 -10.40 -7.33 -18.32
N SER A 657 -10.69 -6.18 -17.70
CA SER A 657 -11.82 -6.00 -16.78
C SER A 657 -13.18 -6.11 -17.46
N ASP A 658 -13.35 -5.48 -18.64
CA ASP A 658 -14.57 -5.60 -19.47
C ASP A 658 -14.88 -7.06 -19.82
N ALA A 659 -13.87 -7.81 -20.27
CA ALA A 659 -14.02 -9.22 -20.63
C ALA A 659 -14.49 -10.03 -19.41
N HIS A 660 -13.90 -9.79 -18.24
CA HIS A 660 -14.33 -10.41 -16.99
C HIS A 660 -15.75 -10.00 -16.58
N ALA A 661 -16.15 -8.73 -16.76
CA ALA A 661 -17.49 -8.25 -16.46
C ALA A 661 -18.56 -8.93 -17.33
N MET A 662 -18.24 -9.24 -18.59
CA MET A 662 -19.10 -10.01 -19.51
C MET A 662 -19.07 -11.53 -19.27
N GLY A 663 -18.28 -12.02 -18.31
CA GLY A 663 -18.09 -13.45 -18.07
C GLY A 663 -17.15 -14.16 -19.06
N ALA A 664 -16.54 -13.42 -19.99
CA ALA A 664 -15.65 -13.97 -21.01
C ALA A 664 -14.28 -14.37 -20.44
N ALA A 665 -13.68 -15.38 -21.06
CA ALA A 665 -12.30 -15.79 -20.84
C ALA A 665 -11.39 -15.04 -21.83
N PRO A 666 -10.47 -14.17 -21.38
CA PRO A 666 -9.46 -13.55 -22.23
C PRO A 666 -8.63 -14.62 -22.97
N ALA A 667 -8.25 -14.34 -24.21
CA ALA A 667 -7.49 -15.26 -25.06
C ALA A 667 -6.25 -14.61 -25.67
N THR A 668 -6.39 -13.45 -26.32
CA THR A 668 -5.26 -12.74 -26.93
C THR A 668 -5.32 -11.23 -26.70
N ALA A 669 -4.15 -10.58 -26.68
CA ALA A 669 -4.02 -9.14 -26.57
C ALA A 669 -3.01 -8.56 -27.58
N LEU A 670 -3.27 -7.35 -28.05
CA LEU A 670 -2.33 -6.48 -28.77
C LEU A 670 -1.99 -5.27 -27.90
N ALA A 671 -0.70 -4.96 -27.72
CA ALA A 671 -0.26 -3.82 -26.91
C ALA A 671 -0.18 -2.50 -27.71
N ILE A 672 -0.48 -1.38 -27.07
CA ILE A 672 -0.15 -0.04 -27.57
C ILE A 672 0.62 0.67 -26.46
N ALA A 673 1.90 0.96 -26.68
CA ALA A 673 2.79 1.52 -25.66
C ALA A 673 3.44 2.83 -26.12
N VAL A 674 3.55 3.78 -25.20
CA VAL A 674 4.26 5.05 -25.39
C VAL A 674 5.38 5.16 -24.36
N VAL A 675 6.61 5.35 -24.81
CA VAL A 675 7.80 5.50 -23.96
C VAL A 675 8.22 6.97 -23.91
N PRO A 676 8.53 7.54 -22.73
CA PRO A 676 9.09 8.90 -22.63
C PRO A 676 10.41 9.03 -23.37
N HIS A 677 10.66 10.18 -24.00
CA HIS A 677 11.98 10.52 -24.53
C HIS A 677 13.07 10.35 -23.46
N CYS A 678 14.04 9.46 -23.70
CA CYS A 678 15.16 9.15 -22.82
C CYS A 678 16.30 8.49 -23.62
N GLY A 679 17.44 8.20 -22.97
CA GLY A 679 18.50 7.42 -23.59
C GLY A 679 18.06 5.99 -23.90
N GLU A 680 18.62 5.39 -24.95
CA GLU A 680 18.26 4.02 -25.41
C GLU A 680 18.26 2.99 -24.28
N ALA A 681 19.29 3.00 -23.42
CA ALA A 681 19.38 2.11 -22.27
C ALA A 681 18.24 2.32 -21.24
N GLN A 682 17.78 3.57 -21.06
CA GLN A 682 16.65 3.91 -20.20
C GLN A 682 15.31 3.51 -20.85
N ALA A 683 15.17 3.65 -22.17
CA ALA A 683 14.00 3.21 -22.92
C ALA A 683 13.84 1.69 -22.85
N VAL A 684 14.92 0.93 -23.09
CA VAL A 684 14.95 -0.53 -22.93
C VAL A 684 14.60 -0.92 -21.48
N ALA A 685 15.17 -0.27 -20.47
CA ALA A 685 14.86 -0.56 -19.07
C ALA A 685 13.39 -0.26 -18.71
N LEU A 686 12.85 0.87 -19.18
CA LEU A 686 11.45 1.25 -19.03
C LEU A 686 10.49 0.23 -19.64
N LEU A 687 10.70 -0.09 -20.92
CA LEU A 687 9.88 -1.04 -21.67
C LEU A 687 9.96 -2.45 -21.08
N THR A 688 11.16 -2.90 -20.67
CA THR A 688 11.38 -4.19 -19.99
C THR A 688 10.54 -4.30 -18.72
N GLN A 689 10.59 -3.29 -17.84
CA GLN A 689 9.80 -3.29 -16.61
C GLN A 689 8.29 -3.27 -16.90
N MET A 690 7.86 -2.36 -17.78
CA MET A 690 6.45 -2.18 -18.13
C MET A 690 5.84 -3.42 -18.77
N MET A 691 6.49 -3.98 -19.78
CA MET A 691 5.99 -5.17 -20.49
C MET A 691 6.08 -6.42 -19.65
N ALA A 692 7.10 -6.60 -18.79
CA ALA A 692 7.12 -7.73 -17.87
C ALA A 692 5.97 -7.69 -16.85
N GLY A 693 5.59 -6.49 -16.41
CA GLY A 693 4.39 -6.29 -15.60
C GLY A 693 3.12 -6.71 -16.35
N ALA A 694 2.91 -6.15 -17.53
CA ALA A 694 1.74 -6.48 -18.35
C ALA A 694 1.65 -7.97 -18.70
N LEU A 695 2.74 -8.58 -19.19
CA LEU A 695 2.83 -10.00 -19.53
C LEU A 695 2.52 -10.91 -18.33
N ARG A 696 2.92 -10.51 -17.12
CA ARG A 696 2.56 -11.25 -15.91
C ARG A 696 1.05 -11.27 -15.69
N ALA A 697 0.40 -10.10 -15.75
CA ALA A 697 -1.05 -10.01 -15.56
C ALA A 697 -1.84 -10.71 -16.69
N LEU A 698 -1.38 -10.62 -17.94
CA LEU A 698 -1.96 -11.34 -19.09
C LEU A 698 -1.84 -12.86 -18.89
N ARG A 699 -0.66 -13.39 -18.54
CA ARG A 699 -0.44 -14.82 -18.23
C ARG A 699 -1.26 -15.29 -17.03
N GLU A 700 -1.33 -14.50 -15.96
CA GLU A 700 -2.18 -14.76 -14.78
C GLU A 700 -3.68 -14.88 -15.16
N ALA A 701 -4.10 -14.27 -16.28
CA ALA A 701 -5.46 -14.36 -16.83
C ALA A 701 -5.64 -15.37 -17.98
N GLY A 702 -4.59 -16.11 -18.37
CA GLY A 702 -4.61 -17.02 -19.53
C GLY A 702 -4.63 -16.33 -20.89
N CYS A 703 -4.28 -15.04 -20.95
CA CYS A 703 -4.27 -14.22 -22.16
C CYS A 703 -2.86 -14.15 -22.76
N GLU A 704 -2.73 -14.36 -24.06
CA GLU A 704 -1.45 -14.32 -24.78
C GLU A 704 -1.23 -12.97 -25.48
N LEU A 705 -0.07 -12.35 -25.30
CA LEU A 705 0.30 -11.16 -26.06
C LEU A 705 0.78 -11.59 -27.45
N VAL A 706 0.05 -11.21 -28.49
CA VAL A 706 0.30 -11.68 -29.87
C VAL A 706 0.93 -10.64 -30.78
N GLY A 707 1.06 -9.40 -30.32
CA GLY A 707 1.62 -8.28 -31.10
C GLY A 707 1.45 -6.94 -30.40
N GLY A 708 1.78 -5.85 -31.09
CA GLY A 708 1.56 -4.50 -30.59
C GLY A 708 2.39 -3.44 -31.30
N HIS A 709 2.24 -2.19 -30.87
CA HIS A 709 2.97 -1.04 -31.42
C HIS A 709 3.57 -0.18 -30.31
N THR A 710 4.76 0.37 -30.56
CA THR A 710 5.51 1.23 -29.63
C THR A 710 5.83 2.57 -30.27
N SER A 711 5.58 3.67 -29.56
CA SER A 711 5.97 5.03 -29.98
C SER A 711 6.67 5.81 -28.86
N GLU A 712 7.32 6.91 -29.21
CA GLU A 712 7.84 7.87 -28.23
C GLU A 712 6.82 8.98 -27.94
N GLY A 713 6.87 9.55 -26.73
CA GLY A 713 6.05 10.69 -26.35
C GLY A 713 6.54 11.42 -25.10
N ALA A 714 5.73 12.37 -24.62
CA ALA A 714 6.05 13.15 -23.43
C ALA A 714 5.85 12.38 -22.10
N GLU A 715 4.94 11.40 -22.08
CA GLU A 715 4.53 10.66 -20.89
C GLU A 715 4.43 9.16 -21.21
N LEU A 716 4.73 8.32 -20.21
CA LEU A 716 4.58 6.86 -20.32
C LEU A 716 3.09 6.54 -20.45
N ALA A 717 2.70 5.72 -21.42
CA ALA A 717 1.32 5.26 -21.58
C ALA A 717 1.28 3.82 -22.08
N LEU A 718 0.19 3.12 -21.78
CA LEU A 718 0.00 1.73 -22.16
C LEU A 718 -1.49 1.43 -22.30
N GLY A 719 -1.80 0.56 -23.25
CA GLY A 719 -3.12 0.00 -23.46
C GLY A 719 -3.06 -1.34 -24.16
N PHE A 720 -4.21 -2.01 -24.18
CA PHE A 720 -4.39 -3.29 -24.84
C PHE A 720 -5.71 -3.34 -25.58
N ALA A 721 -5.70 -3.84 -26.82
CA ALA A 721 -6.88 -4.41 -27.44
C ALA A 721 -6.93 -5.89 -27.06
N VAL A 722 -8.01 -6.34 -26.42
CA VAL A 722 -8.16 -7.70 -25.88
C VAL A 722 -9.28 -8.42 -26.61
N ASN A 723 -8.98 -9.64 -27.06
CA ASN A 723 -9.95 -10.59 -27.58
C ASN A 723 -10.21 -11.66 -26.51
N ALA A 724 -11.48 -11.94 -26.25
CA ALA A 724 -11.96 -12.90 -25.27
C ALA A 724 -13.06 -13.79 -25.86
N VAL A 725 -13.32 -14.92 -25.21
CA VAL A 725 -14.27 -15.96 -25.67
C VAL A 725 -15.29 -16.25 -24.57
N VAL A 726 -16.56 -16.39 -24.95
CA VAL A 726 -17.66 -16.68 -24.03
C VAL A 726 -18.68 -17.61 -24.70
N GLN A 727 -19.40 -18.44 -23.95
CA GLN A 727 -20.58 -19.15 -24.49
C GLN A 727 -21.77 -18.20 -24.56
N ARG A 728 -22.58 -18.27 -25.63
CA ARG A 728 -23.66 -17.31 -25.90
C ARG A 728 -24.69 -17.19 -24.76
N ASP A 729 -24.92 -18.26 -24.03
CA ASP A 729 -25.81 -18.40 -22.88
C ASP A 729 -25.16 -18.00 -21.54
N GLU A 730 -23.82 -17.88 -21.49
CA GLU A 730 -23.06 -17.42 -20.31
C GLU A 730 -22.77 -15.91 -20.31
N ILE A 731 -23.18 -15.17 -21.35
CA ILE A 731 -22.86 -13.74 -21.50
C ILE A 731 -23.55 -12.91 -20.40
N LEU A 732 -22.75 -12.37 -19.48
CA LEU A 732 -23.22 -11.33 -18.56
C LEU A 732 -23.34 -10.00 -19.30
N ARG A 733 -24.40 -9.26 -18.99
CA ARG A 733 -24.71 -7.95 -19.59
C ARG A 733 -24.93 -6.91 -18.49
N LYS A 734 -24.91 -5.63 -18.85
CA LYS A 734 -25.27 -4.54 -17.93
C LYS A 734 -26.75 -4.55 -17.55
N GLY A 735 -27.63 -5.00 -18.46
CA GLY A 735 -29.06 -5.19 -18.20
C GLY A 735 -29.38 -6.61 -17.73
N GLY A 736 -30.49 -6.78 -17.00
CA GLY A 736 -30.98 -8.08 -16.52
C GLY A 736 -31.32 -8.12 -15.02
N MET A 737 -31.16 -6.99 -14.31
CA MET A 737 -31.49 -6.90 -12.88
C MET A 737 -32.97 -7.21 -12.62
N ARG A 738 -33.26 -7.78 -11.46
CA ARG A 738 -34.64 -8.06 -11.01
C ARG A 738 -34.92 -7.34 -9.70
N ALA A 739 -36.17 -6.91 -9.50
CA ALA A 739 -36.58 -6.40 -8.20
C ALA A 739 -36.32 -7.46 -7.11
N GLY A 740 -35.62 -7.05 -6.04
CA GLY A 740 -35.14 -7.95 -4.98
C GLY A 740 -33.69 -8.41 -5.14
N ASP A 741 -33.03 -8.25 -6.30
CA ASP A 741 -31.60 -8.60 -6.44
C ASP A 741 -30.75 -7.73 -5.50
N ALA A 742 -29.75 -8.33 -4.85
CA ALA A 742 -28.76 -7.65 -4.06
C ALA A 742 -27.65 -7.07 -4.95
N LEU A 743 -27.29 -5.80 -4.73
CA LEU A 743 -26.19 -5.15 -5.42
C LEU A 743 -24.88 -5.40 -4.65
N ILE A 744 -23.94 -6.08 -5.29
CA ILE A 744 -22.63 -6.44 -4.72
C ILE A 744 -21.54 -5.64 -5.41
N LEU A 745 -20.69 -4.98 -4.61
CA LEU A 745 -19.46 -4.34 -5.06
C LEU A 745 -18.25 -5.15 -4.56
N THR A 746 -17.29 -5.41 -5.45
CA THR A 746 -16.17 -6.35 -5.20
C THR A 746 -14.87 -5.69 -4.74
N LYS A 747 -14.69 -4.38 -4.97
CA LYS A 747 -13.52 -3.59 -4.53
C LYS A 747 -13.97 -2.25 -3.94
N PRO A 748 -13.18 -1.63 -3.03
CA PRO A 748 -13.50 -0.32 -2.49
C PRO A 748 -13.40 0.81 -3.53
N LEU A 749 -14.18 1.87 -3.34
CA LEU A 749 -14.14 3.09 -4.15
C LEU A 749 -13.06 4.07 -3.67
N GLY A 750 -12.67 5.00 -4.55
CA GLY A 750 -11.85 6.16 -4.22
C GLY A 750 -10.48 6.23 -4.89
N THR A 751 -10.18 5.37 -5.88
CA THR A 751 -8.89 5.41 -6.58
C THR A 751 -8.68 6.73 -7.32
N GLY A 752 -9.72 7.31 -7.91
CA GLY A 752 -9.66 8.63 -8.57
C GLY A 752 -9.33 9.75 -7.59
N ALA A 753 -9.97 9.77 -6.42
CA ALA A 753 -9.73 10.75 -5.38
C ALA A 753 -8.31 10.63 -4.78
N VAL A 754 -7.87 9.41 -4.47
CA VAL A 754 -6.52 9.15 -3.92
C VAL A 754 -5.43 9.49 -4.94
N LEU A 755 -5.56 9.09 -6.21
CA LEU A 755 -4.60 9.45 -7.26
C LEU A 755 -4.57 10.96 -7.52
N ALA A 756 -5.73 11.62 -7.51
CA ALA A 756 -5.81 13.08 -7.67
C ALA A 756 -5.28 13.84 -6.45
N ALA A 757 -5.27 13.24 -5.25
CA ALA A 757 -4.57 13.76 -4.09
C ALA A 757 -3.05 13.53 -4.20
N ASP A 758 -2.62 12.37 -4.72
CA ASP A 758 -1.21 12.03 -4.87
C ASP A 758 -0.49 12.98 -5.82
N MET A 759 -1.05 13.16 -7.02
CA MET A 759 -0.54 14.08 -8.03
C MET A 759 -0.42 15.52 -7.50
N ARG A 760 -1.30 15.94 -6.58
CA ARG A 760 -1.28 17.27 -5.94
C ARG A 760 -0.35 17.37 -4.72
N GLY A 761 0.45 16.35 -4.41
CA GLY A 761 1.32 16.33 -3.23
C GLY A 761 0.66 15.80 -1.95
N ARG A 762 -0.68 15.69 -1.92
CA ARG A 762 -1.49 15.62 -0.69
C ARG A 762 -1.73 14.20 -0.15
N ALA A 763 -1.71 13.16 -0.98
CA ALA A 763 -1.93 11.80 -0.51
C ALA A 763 -0.79 11.31 0.40
N ALA A 764 -1.14 10.58 1.47
CA ALA A 764 -0.18 9.78 2.22
C ALA A 764 0.24 8.53 1.43
N GLY A 765 1.51 8.12 1.55
CA GLY A 765 2.02 6.93 0.86
C GLY A 765 1.24 5.65 1.18
N ALA A 766 0.74 5.50 2.40
CA ALA A 766 -0.11 4.37 2.77
C ALA A 766 -1.44 4.33 2.00
N TRP A 767 -2.01 5.48 1.60
CA TRP A 767 -3.24 5.56 0.81
C TRP A 767 -2.98 5.13 -0.63
N THR A 768 -1.86 5.57 -1.22
CA THR A 768 -1.50 5.24 -2.61
C THR A 768 -1.06 3.80 -2.76
N ALA A 769 -0.35 3.24 -1.76
CA ALA A 769 -0.07 1.81 -1.69
C ALA A 769 -1.36 0.98 -1.64
N ALA A 770 -2.31 1.31 -0.75
CA ALA A 770 -3.59 0.60 -0.66
C ALA A 770 -4.43 0.71 -1.94
N ALA A 771 -4.42 1.86 -2.62
CA ALA A 771 -5.04 2.02 -3.93
C ALA A 771 -4.37 1.14 -4.98
N LEU A 772 -3.03 1.10 -5.03
CA LEU A 772 -2.26 0.29 -5.96
C LEU A 772 -2.50 -1.22 -5.75
N ASP A 773 -2.54 -1.70 -4.51
CA ASP A 773 -2.88 -3.09 -4.19
C ASP A 773 -4.27 -3.50 -4.71
N GLY A 774 -5.23 -2.57 -4.66
CA GLY A 774 -6.57 -2.75 -5.25
C GLY A 774 -6.56 -2.82 -6.78
N MET A 775 -5.73 -2.01 -7.44
CA MET A 775 -5.57 -1.98 -8.90
C MET A 775 -4.77 -3.18 -9.44
N LEU A 776 -3.81 -3.71 -8.67
CA LEU A 776 -3.01 -4.89 -9.02
C LEU A 776 -3.78 -6.22 -8.90
N ARG A 777 -4.97 -6.21 -8.27
CA ARG A 777 -5.87 -7.37 -8.20
C ARG A 777 -6.74 -7.48 -9.45
N SER A 778 -6.59 -8.56 -10.22
CA SER A 778 -7.48 -8.88 -11.36
C SER A 778 -8.94 -9.04 -10.91
N ASN A 779 -9.89 -8.85 -11.83
CA ASN A 779 -11.32 -9.10 -11.63
C ASN A 779 -11.76 -10.54 -11.99
N ALA A 780 -10.85 -11.39 -12.49
CA ALA A 780 -11.17 -12.75 -12.95
C ALA A 780 -11.87 -13.62 -11.88
N ALA A 781 -11.30 -13.70 -10.67
CA ALA A 781 -11.86 -14.50 -9.59
C ALA A 781 -13.17 -13.92 -9.04
N ALA A 782 -13.34 -12.59 -9.08
CA ALA A 782 -14.61 -11.94 -8.77
C ALA A 782 -15.69 -12.30 -9.79
N ALA A 783 -15.40 -12.23 -11.09
CA ALA A 783 -16.34 -12.62 -12.15
C ALA A 783 -16.78 -14.08 -12.03
N ALA A 784 -15.84 -14.99 -11.74
CA ALA A 784 -16.13 -16.39 -11.50
C ALA A 784 -17.06 -16.59 -10.29
N ALA A 785 -16.78 -15.91 -9.16
CA ALA A 785 -17.61 -15.98 -7.96
C ALA A 785 -19.03 -15.43 -8.18
N LEU A 786 -19.15 -14.28 -8.86
CA LEU A 786 -20.44 -13.66 -9.19
C LEU A 786 -21.30 -14.57 -10.08
N ARG A 787 -20.72 -15.10 -11.17
CA ARG A 787 -21.39 -16.06 -12.07
C ARG A 787 -21.81 -17.34 -11.34
N ALA A 788 -20.95 -17.92 -10.51
CA ALA A 788 -21.27 -19.13 -9.74
C ALA A 788 -22.45 -18.94 -8.77
N HIS A 789 -22.69 -17.70 -8.31
CA HIS A 789 -23.83 -17.36 -7.45
C HIS A 789 -25.05 -16.84 -8.22
N GLY A 790 -25.04 -16.89 -9.56
CA GLY A 790 -26.18 -16.55 -10.40
C GLY A 790 -26.38 -15.05 -10.61
N ALA A 791 -25.29 -14.29 -10.78
CA ALA A 791 -25.39 -12.88 -11.15
C ALA A 791 -26.25 -12.67 -12.41
N THR A 792 -27.22 -11.76 -12.32
CA THR A 792 -28.23 -11.47 -13.36
C THR A 792 -27.79 -10.34 -14.29
N ALA A 793 -27.01 -9.40 -13.76
CA ALA A 793 -26.39 -8.31 -14.50
C ALA A 793 -25.05 -7.92 -13.85
N ALA A 794 -24.08 -7.48 -14.65
CA ALA A 794 -22.77 -7.06 -14.18
C ALA A 794 -22.16 -5.95 -15.05
N THR A 795 -21.30 -5.15 -14.44
CA THR A 795 -20.41 -4.19 -15.10
C THR A 795 -19.12 -4.04 -14.28
N ASP A 796 -18.04 -3.62 -14.90
CA ASP A 796 -16.92 -3.11 -14.13
C ASP A 796 -17.14 -1.63 -13.77
N VAL A 797 -16.56 -1.20 -12.65
CA VAL A 797 -16.66 0.19 -12.19
C VAL A 797 -15.37 0.89 -12.57
N THR A 798 -15.46 1.77 -13.57
CA THR A 798 -14.32 2.47 -14.16
C THR A 798 -14.54 4.00 -14.27
N GLY A 799 -14.36 4.59 -15.45
CA GLY A 799 -14.23 6.05 -15.64
C GLY A 799 -15.46 6.89 -15.29
N PHE A 800 -16.66 6.29 -15.24
CA PHE A 800 -17.90 7.01 -14.88
C PHE A 800 -18.24 6.93 -13.38
N GLY A 801 -17.41 6.27 -12.58
CA GLY A 801 -17.69 5.97 -11.18
C GLY A 801 -18.82 4.95 -10.99
N LEU A 802 -19.15 4.65 -9.74
CA LEU A 802 -20.20 3.69 -9.40
C LEU A 802 -21.59 4.18 -9.86
N ALA A 803 -21.89 5.47 -9.68
CA ALA A 803 -23.17 6.07 -10.04
C ALA A 803 -23.45 5.98 -11.55
N GLY A 804 -22.47 6.32 -12.40
CA GLY A 804 -22.63 6.26 -13.85
C GLY A 804 -22.83 4.83 -14.36
N HIS A 805 -22.03 3.89 -13.86
CA HIS A 805 -22.14 2.48 -14.23
C HIS A 805 -23.44 1.82 -13.71
N LEU A 806 -23.90 2.14 -12.50
CA LEU A 806 -25.19 1.70 -11.99
C LEU A 806 -26.36 2.25 -12.83
N LEU A 807 -26.30 3.53 -13.22
CA LEU A 807 -27.29 4.15 -14.10
C LEU A 807 -27.34 3.49 -15.48
N GLU A 808 -26.19 3.06 -16.03
CA GLU A 808 -26.16 2.23 -17.24
C GLU A 808 -26.83 0.86 -17.04
N MET A 809 -26.65 0.20 -15.89
CA MET A 809 -27.32 -1.08 -15.59
C MET A 809 -28.84 -0.93 -15.43
N VAL A 810 -29.30 0.13 -14.74
CA VAL A 810 -30.72 0.49 -14.62
C VAL A 810 -31.32 0.75 -16.00
N ARG A 811 -30.68 1.61 -16.80
CA ARG A 811 -31.10 1.92 -18.19
C ARG A 811 -31.14 0.67 -19.07
N ALA A 812 -30.10 -0.16 -19.05
CA ALA A 812 -30.03 -1.36 -19.87
C ALA A 812 -31.06 -2.43 -19.47
N THR A 813 -31.43 -2.49 -18.18
CA THR A 813 -32.50 -3.37 -17.70
C THR A 813 -33.87 -2.88 -18.18
N ASN A 814 -34.16 -1.59 -18.06
CA ASN A 814 -35.47 -1.03 -18.42
C ASN A 814 -35.66 -0.78 -19.93
N ALA A 815 -34.59 -0.82 -20.72
CA ALA A 815 -34.66 -0.68 -22.19
C ALA A 815 -35.22 -1.93 -22.89
N ASP A 816 -35.15 -3.11 -22.26
CA ASP A 816 -35.66 -4.35 -22.83
C ASP A 816 -37.17 -4.48 -22.62
N LYS A 817 -37.94 -3.84 -23.51
CA LYS A 817 -39.41 -3.90 -23.54
C LYS A 817 -39.97 -5.28 -23.91
N THR A 818 -39.13 -6.31 -24.14
CA THR A 818 -39.58 -7.65 -24.57
C THR A 818 -39.78 -8.64 -23.43
N ALA A 819 -39.27 -8.34 -22.23
CA ALA A 819 -39.58 -9.07 -21.00
C ALA A 819 -40.73 -8.38 -20.25
N ALA A 820 -41.72 -9.14 -19.79
CA ALA A 820 -42.83 -8.65 -18.97
C ALA A 820 -42.43 -8.38 -17.49
N ALA A 821 -41.25 -7.82 -17.28
CA ALA A 821 -40.72 -7.47 -15.96
C ALA A 821 -41.13 -6.04 -15.58
N GLU A 822 -41.46 -5.82 -14.31
CA GLU A 822 -41.66 -4.48 -13.78
C GLU A 822 -40.37 -3.66 -13.91
N PRO A 823 -40.44 -2.35 -14.27
CA PRO A 823 -39.25 -1.51 -14.33
C PRO A 823 -38.51 -1.46 -13.00
N VAL A 824 -37.19 -1.46 -13.05
CA VAL A 824 -36.32 -1.57 -11.88
C VAL A 824 -35.63 -0.23 -11.60
N ALA A 825 -35.56 0.13 -10.32
CA ALA A 825 -34.67 1.16 -9.78
C ALA A 825 -33.64 0.50 -8.83
N ALA A 826 -32.62 1.25 -8.39
CA ALA A 826 -31.62 0.75 -7.45
C ALA A 826 -31.56 1.64 -6.19
N ARG A 827 -31.49 1.03 -5.01
CA ARG A 827 -31.21 1.73 -3.75
C ARG A 827 -29.86 1.30 -3.19
N LEU A 828 -29.03 2.28 -2.82
CA LEU A 828 -27.71 2.09 -2.22
C LEU A 828 -27.73 2.54 -0.76
N ARG A 829 -27.07 1.76 0.10
CA ARG A 829 -26.83 2.07 1.51
C ARG A 829 -25.41 2.60 1.64
N LEU A 830 -25.27 3.88 1.96
CA LEU A 830 -23.98 4.59 1.90
C LEU A 830 -22.96 4.09 2.95
N ASP A 831 -23.44 3.66 4.11
CA ASP A 831 -22.64 3.04 5.18
C ASP A 831 -21.98 1.71 4.73
N ALA A 832 -22.64 0.99 3.82
CA ALA A 832 -22.20 -0.29 3.29
C ALA A 832 -21.25 -0.17 2.09
N VAL A 833 -21.03 1.04 1.54
CA VAL A 833 -20.12 1.26 0.41
C VAL A 833 -18.66 1.20 0.91
N PRO A 834 -17.86 0.20 0.49
CA PRO A 834 -16.46 0.10 0.91
C PRO A 834 -15.64 1.23 0.28
N LEU A 835 -14.86 1.95 1.09
CA LEU A 835 -13.99 3.05 0.66
C LEU A 835 -12.51 2.71 0.88
N LEU A 836 -11.64 3.21 0.01
CA LEU A 836 -10.18 3.10 0.17
C LEU A 836 -9.67 3.96 1.34
N PRO A 837 -8.59 3.55 2.02
CA PRO A 837 -7.88 4.39 2.98
C PRO A 837 -7.53 5.75 2.35
N GLY A 838 -7.93 6.84 3.01
CA GLY A 838 -7.71 8.20 2.51
C GLY A 838 -8.79 8.75 1.59
N ALA A 839 -9.65 7.93 0.99
CA ALA A 839 -10.63 8.40 0.00
C ALA A 839 -11.66 9.37 0.59
N ALA A 840 -12.21 9.04 1.76
CA ALA A 840 -13.13 9.92 2.48
C ALA A 840 -12.47 11.24 2.90
N GLN A 841 -11.20 11.20 3.32
CA GLN A 841 -10.41 12.37 3.65
C GLN A 841 -10.14 13.25 2.41
N CYS A 842 -9.89 12.63 1.24
CA CYS A 842 -9.73 13.37 -0.03
C CYS A 842 -11.03 14.07 -0.43
N ALA A 843 -12.18 13.38 -0.33
CA ALA A 843 -13.49 13.97 -0.58
C ALA A 843 -13.79 15.13 0.40
N ALA A 844 -13.58 14.92 1.70
CA ALA A 844 -13.75 15.96 2.72
C ALA A 844 -12.80 17.18 2.52
N ALA A 845 -11.66 16.97 1.85
CA ALA A 845 -10.70 18.02 1.50
C ALA A 845 -10.91 18.63 0.09
N GLY A 846 -12.10 18.49 -0.51
CA GLY A 846 -12.40 19.05 -1.84
C GLY A 846 -11.59 18.40 -3.00
N THR A 847 -10.88 17.31 -2.74
CA THR A 847 -9.84 16.78 -3.63
C THR A 847 -10.41 15.68 -4.53
N ALA A 848 -10.81 16.07 -5.73
CA ALA A 848 -11.47 15.21 -6.72
C ALA A 848 -10.60 14.94 -7.97
N SER A 849 -10.94 13.86 -8.70
CA SER A 849 -10.42 13.59 -10.05
C SER A 849 -11.03 14.52 -11.11
N SER A 850 -10.32 14.71 -12.23
CA SER A 850 -10.74 15.63 -13.31
C SER A 850 -12.04 15.25 -14.02
N LEU A 851 -12.44 13.96 -14.00
CA LEU A 851 -13.75 13.52 -14.53
C LEU A 851 -14.91 13.68 -13.55
N TYR A 852 -14.66 13.90 -12.26
CA TYR A 852 -15.71 13.98 -11.23
C TYR A 852 -16.85 14.94 -11.62
N PRO A 853 -16.60 16.19 -12.07
CA PRO A 853 -17.68 17.12 -12.41
C PRO A 853 -18.51 16.67 -13.62
N ALA A 854 -17.91 15.91 -14.55
CA ALA A 854 -18.62 15.35 -15.69
C ALA A 854 -19.49 14.16 -15.26
N ASN A 855 -19.00 13.31 -14.35
CA ASN A 855 -19.75 12.18 -13.81
C ASN A 855 -20.96 12.63 -12.99
N VAL A 856 -20.82 13.66 -12.15
CA VAL A 856 -21.96 14.27 -11.44
C VAL A 856 -23.00 14.80 -12.41
N ARG A 857 -22.61 15.56 -13.45
CA ARG A 857 -23.56 16.07 -14.45
C ARG A 857 -24.25 14.96 -15.23
N ALA A 858 -23.55 13.88 -15.56
CA ALA A 858 -24.11 12.75 -16.31
C ALA A 858 -25.13 11.92 -15.52
N ALA A 859 -25.08 11.97 -14.18
CA ALA A 859 -25.98 11.28 -13.26
C ALA A 859 -26.96 12.21 -12.53
N ALA A 860 -26.94 13.52 -12.82
CA ALA A 860 -27.84 14.50 -12.22
C ALA A 860 -29.31 14.17 -12.52
N GLY A 861 -30.18 14.32 -11.53
CA GLY A 861 -31.61 13.96 -11.60
C GLY A 861 -31.90 12.45 -11.54
N ALA A 862 -30.95 11.60 -11.93
CA ALA A 862 -31.07 10.14 -11.91
C ALA A 862 -30.50 9.47 -10.66
N VAL A 863 -29.72 10.20 -9.85
CA VAL A 863 -29.18 9.75 -8.55
C VAL A 863 -29.45 10.87 -7.54
N THR A 864 -30.26 10.61 -6.51
CA THR A 864 -30.74 11.65 -5.59
C THR A 864 -30.43 11.36 -4.11
N PRO A 865 -30.09 12.40 -3.32
CA PRO A 865 -29.76 13.77 -3.71
C PRO A 865 -28.30 13.88 -4.21
N ALA A 866 -28.07 14.42 -5.41
CA ALA A 866 -26.72 14.53 -5.96
C ALA A 866 -25.83 15.56 -5.22
N LEU A 867 -24.93 15.09 -4.34
CA LEU A 867 -23.96 15.93 -3.63
C LEU A 867 -22.65 16.14 -4.42
N SER A 868 -22.17 17.38 -4.48
CA SER A 868 -20.81 17.73 -4.91
C SER A 868 -19.77 17.45 -3.82
N VAL A 869 -18.48 17.41 -4.22
CA VAL A 869 -17.38 17.28 -3.24
C VAL A 869 -17.33 18.48 -2.29
N ALA A 870 -17.74 19.67 -2.73
CA ALA A 870 -17.77 20.86 -1.88
C ALA A 870 -18.85 20.76 -0.78
N GLU A 871 -20.03 20.21 -1.11
CA GLU A 871 -21.10 19.97 -0.13
C GLU A 871 -20.72 18.84 0.85
N ALA A 872 -20.10 17.77 0.36
CA ALA A 872 -19.56 16.71 1.21
C ALA A 872 -18.45 17.23 2.16
N ALA A 873 -17.57 18.10 1.65
CA ALA A 873 -16.55 18.79 2.45
C ALA A 873 -17.17 19.71 3.51
N ALA A 874 -18.19 20.49 3.15
CA ALA A 874 -18.91 21.35 4.08
C ALA A 874 -19.62 20.55 5.19
N ALA A 875 -20.27 19.44 4.84
CA ALA A 875 -20.89 18.52 5.80
C ALA A 875 -19.85 17.90 6.76
N ALA A 876 -18.69 17.46 6.24
CA ALA A 876 -17.61 16.94 7.05
C ALA A 876 -16.98 18.00 7.96
N ALA A 877 -16.79 19.23 7.49
CA ALA A 877 -16.29 20.35 8.28
C ALA A 877 -17.25 20.75 9.41
N ALA A 878 -18.56 20.79 9.13
CA ALA A 878 -19.58 21.03 10.14
C ALA A 878 -19.60 19.92 11.22
N ALA A 879 -19.46 18.66 10.82
CA ALA A 879 -19.36 17.53 11.75
C ALA A 879 -18.08 17.60 12.62
N ALA A 880 -16.95 18.03 12.06
CA ALA A 880 -15.71 18.22 12.80
C ALA A 880 -15.78 19.39 13.82
N ALA A 881 -16.46 20.49 13.46
CA ALA A 881 -16.65 21.64 14.34
C ALA A 881 -17.48 21.31 15.59
N LEU A 882 -18.39 20.34 15.52
CA LEU A 882 -19.20 19.86 16.65
C LEU A 882 -18.41 19.06 17.71
N HIS A 883 -17.16 18.68 17.41
CA HIS A 883 -16.26 17.92 18.31
C HIS A 883 -15.13 18.77 18.92
N GLY A 884 -15.19 20.09 18.78
CA GLY A 884 -14.11 21.02 19.13
C GLY A 884 -13.91 21.34 20.61
N ASP A 885 -13.54 20.36 21.45
CA ASP A 885 -12.76 20.63 22.67
C ASP A 885 -11.78 19.47 22.97
N GLY A 886 -10.54 19.79 23.36
CA GLY A 886 -9.49 18.82 23.68
C GLY A 886 -8.21 18.87 22.83
N GLY A 887 -8.17 19.65 21.75
CA GLY A 887 -6.97 19.84 20.92
C GLY A 887 -6.19 21.10 21.30
N SER A 888 -5.21 21.00 22.20
CA SER A 888 -4.43 22.18 22.64
C SER A 888 -3.59 22.80 21.52
N ALA A 889 -4.11 23.85 20.91
CA ALA A 889 -3.35 24.81 20.13
C ALA A 889 -2.67 25.81 21.08
N HIS A 890 -1.50 25.46 21.62
CA HIS A 890 -0.65 26.43 22.32
C HIS A 890 -0.05 27.46 21.35
N GLY A 891 -0.86 28.47 21.02
CA GLY A 891 -0.38 29.73 20.48
C GLY A 891 0.52 30.42 21.51
N VAL A 892 1.65 30.95 21.03
CA VAL A 892 2.59 31.72 21.85
C VAL A 892 1.95 33.07 22.20
N PRO A 893 1.78 33.42 23.49
CA PRO A 893 1.25 34.74 23.86
C PRO A 893 2.35 35.80 23.78
N HIS A 894 2.21 36.73 22.83
CA HIS A 894 2.87 38.03 22.94
C HIS A 894 2.13 38.85 24.01
N GLY A 895 2.89 39.43 24.95
CA GLY A 895 2.32 40.18 26.07
C GLY A 895 1.69 41.51 25.65
N GLY A 896 0.52 41.82 26.24
CA GLY A 896 -0.16 43.10 26.14
C GLY A 896 -1.10 43.28 27.32
N SER A 897 -0.83 44.28 28.17
CA SER A 897 -1.58 44.54 29.40
C SER A 897 -2.86 45.35 29.15
N GLY A 898 -3.98 44.94 29.74
CA GLY A 898 -5.20 45.75 29.79
C GLY A 898 -6.29 45.03 30.59
N GLY A 899 -6.70 45.57 31.73
CA GLY A 899 -7.65 44.93 32.64
C GLY A 899 -9.12 45.21 32.32
N GLY A 900 -10.01 44.34 32.79
CA GLY A 900 -11.47 44.51 32.74
C GLY A 900 -12.18 43.29 33.32
N ALA A 901 -12.75 43.42 34.52
CA ALA A 901 -13.42 42.31 35.20
C ALA A 901 -14.92 42.25 34.86
N ALA A 902 -15.45 41.04 34.70
CA ALA A 902 -16.89 40.77 34.78
C ALA A 902 -17.15 39.34 35.27
N ASN A 903 -17.92 39.20 36.35
CA ASN A 903 -18.44 37.92 36.85
C ASN A 903 -19.67 37.50 36.02
N GLY A 904 -19.87 36.19 35.84
CA GLY A 904 -21.04 35.64 35.13
C GLY A 904 -21.24 34.14 35.35
N SER A 905 -21.88 33.78 36.46
CA SER A 905 -22.16 32.38 36.82
C SER A 905 -23.13 31.67 35.86
N SER A 906 -22.84 30.41 35.50
CA SER A 906 -23.85 29.34 35.38
C SER A 906 -23.23 27.95 35.19
N LYS A 907 -23.22 27.14 36.27
CA LYS A 907 -23.13 25.69 36.16
C LYS A 907 -24.49 25.13 35.78
N LYS A 908 -24.63 24.50 34.61
CA LYS A 908 -25.65 23.49 34.32
C LYS A 908 -24.99 22.30 33.61
N GLY A 909 -25.42 21.09 33.97
CA GLY A 909 -24.67 19.85 33.69
C GLY A 909 -24.69 19.42 32.24
N ALA A 910 -23.56 18.90 31.78
CA ALA A 910 -23.41 18.22 30.49
C ALA A 910 -23.32 16.70 30.70
N SER A 911 -24.48 16.05 30.89
CA SER A 911 -24.62 14.59 30.84
C SER A 911 -25.44 14.20 29.60
N GLY A 912 -24.81 14.29 28.43
CA GLY A 912 -25.48 14.03 27.14
C GLY A 912 -24.58 14.09 25.89
N GLY A 913 -23.26 13.96 26.03
CA GLY A 913 -22.30 14.30 24.96
C GLY A 913 -21.98 13.21 23.92
N SER A 914 -22.30 11.93 24.15
CA SER A 914 -21.78 10.85 23.29
C SER A 914 -22.62 10.54 22.04
N SER A 915 -23.95 10.71 22.08
CA SER A 915 -24.84 10.31 20.98
C SER A 915 -24.77 11.27 19.77
N GLY A 916 -24.80 12.58 20.00
CA GLY A 916 -24.74 13.58 18.92
C GLY A 916 -23.45 13.51 18.10
N GLY A 917 -22.33 13.21 18.76
CA GLY A 917 -21.03 13.08 18.11
C GLY A 917 -20.92 11.87 17.16
N ALA A 918 -21.56 10.75 17.51
CA ALA A 918 -21.61 9.56 16.66
C ALA A 918 -22.49 9.77 15.42
N VAL A 919 -23.64 10.43 15.58
CA VAL A 919 -24.55 10.79 14.48
C VAL A 919 -23.87 11.76 13.50
N ALA A 920 -23.13 12.75 13.99
CA ALA A 920 -22.38 13.67 13.13
C ALA A 920 -21.31 12.94 12.29
N LEU A 921 -20.58 11.99 12.90
CA LEU A 921 -19.56 11.19 12.20
C LEU A 921 -20.18 10.28 11.13
N ALA A 922 -21.32 9.63 11.43
CA ALA A 922 -22.05 8.80 10.47
C ALA A 922 -22.51 9.61 9.25
N ARG A 923 -23.08 10.82 9.47
CA ARG A 923 -23.49 11.71 8.38
C ARG A 923 -22.31 12.21 7.53
N ALA A 924 -21.16 12.49 8.15
CA ALA A 924 -19.95 12.86 7.41
C ALA A 924 -19.39 11.69 6.57
N ALA A 925 -19.42 10.46 7.10
CA ALA A 925 -19.03 9.26 6.37
C ALA A 925 -19.98 8.99 5.19
N ALA A 926 -21.30 9.12 5.38
CA ALA A 926 -22.30 8.99 4.33
C ALA A 926 -22.09 10.04 3.22
N ALA A 927 -21.88 11.32 3.58
CA ALA A 927 -21.62 12.38 2.60
C ALA A 927 -20.33 12.14 1.79
N ALA A 928 -19.28 11.61 2.42
CA ALA A 928 -18.05 11.24 1.73
C ALA A 928 -18.26 10.02 0.79
N ALA A 929 -18.98 8.99 1.24
CA ALA A 929 -19.36 7.85 0.41
C ALA A 929 -20.21 8.28 -0.79
N HIS A 930 -21.16 9.20 -0.57
CA HIS A 930 -22.00 9.78 -1.63
C HIS A 930 -21.17 10.46 -2.72
N ALA A 931 -20.24 11.35 -2.34
CA ALA A 931 -19.35 11.99 -3.32
C ALA A 931 -18.57 10.92 -4.10
N LEU A 932 -18.01 9.93 -3.41
CA LEU A 932 -17.20 8.87 -4.04
C LEU A 932 -17.99 7.94 -4.98
N LEU A 933 -19.33 7.99 -5.02
CA LEU A 933 -20.13 7.34 -6.06
C LEU A 933 -19.79 7.85 -7.47
N PHE A 934 -19.42 9.12 -7.61
CA PHE A 934 -19.07 9.74 -8.91
C PHE A 934 -17.55 9.72 -9.19
N ASP A 935 -16.74 9.24 -8.25
CA ASP A 935 -15.29 9.19 -8.40
C ASP A 935 -14.90 8.15 -9.48
N PRO A 936 -14.17 8.55 -10.55
CA PRO A 936 -13.73 7.63 -11.59
C PRO A 936 -12.73 6.61 -11.03
N GLN A 937 -13.00 5.33 -11.22
CA GLN A 937 -12.14 4.26 -10.70
C GLN A 937 -11.15 3.76 -11.75
N THR A 938 -9.86 3.63 -11.40
CA THR A 938 -8.85 2.99 -12.26
C THR A 938 -8.73 1.53 -11.84
N ALA A 939 -8.88 0.58 -12.79
CA ALA A 939 -8.87 -0.87 -12.52
C ALA A 939 -9.76 -1.27 -11.33
N GLY A 940 -10.98 -0.69 -11.28
CA GLY A 940 -11.92 -0.83 -10.19
C GLY A 940 -12.49 -2.25 -10.04
N GLY A 941 -13.46 -2.39 -9.14
CA GLY A 941 -14.16 -3.66 -8.94
C GLY A 941 -15.30 -3.86 -9.93
N LEU A 942 -15.80 -5.09 -10.01
CA LEU A 942 -17.11 -5.38 -10.57
C LEU A 942 -18.23 -4.93 -9.62
N LEU A 943 -19.28 -4.37 -10.21
CA LEU A 943 -20.62 -4.23 -9.64
C LEU A 943 -21.52 -5.30 -10.28
N ALA A 944 -22.31 -6.01 -9.49
CA ALA A 944 -23.28 -6.97 -10.03
C ALA A 944 -24.56 -7.06 -9.20
N ALA A 945 -25.65 -7.40 -9.88
CA ALA A 945 -26.92 -7.83 -9.29
C ALA A 945 -26.90 -9.35 -9.11
N VAL A 946 -27.21 -9.83 -7.90
CA VAL A 946 -27.20 -11.25 -7.51
C VAL A 946 -28.46 -11.55 -6.69
N PRO A 947 -29.16 -12.69 -6.89
CA PRO A 947 -30.32 -13.06 -6.09
C PRO A 947 -30.06 -12.96 -4.57
N ALA A 948 -30.96 -12.31 -3.84
CA ALA A 948 -30.73 -11.92 -2.44
C ALA A 948 -30.39 -13.10 -1.51
N GLU A 949 -30.99 -14.27 -1.76
CA GLU A 949 -30.76 -15.50 -1.01
C GLU A 949 -29.35 -16.07 -1.21
N ARG A 950 -28.67 -15.71 -2.31
CA ARG A 950 -27.30 -16.13 -2.64
C ARG A 950 -26.25 -15.08 -2.28
N ALA A 951 -26.67 -13.83 -2.04
CA ALA A 951 -25.77 -12.70 -1.85
C ALA A 951 -24.78 -12.88 -0.69
N ALA A 952 -25.21 -13.45 0.44
CA ALA A 952 -24.35 -13.69 1.60
C ALA A 952 -23.23 -14.72 1.30
N ALA A 953 -23.58 -15.83 0.64
CA ALA A 953 -22.62 -16.83 0.18
C ALA A 953 -21.66 -16.24 -0.87
N CYS A 954 -22.17 -15.42 -1.80
CA CYS A 954 -21.36 -14.75 -2.81
C CYS A 954 -20.32 -13.81 -2.17
N VAL A 955 -20.71 -12.99 -1.19
CA VAL A 955 -19.78 -12.10 -0.45
C VAL A 955 -18.75 -12.91 0.33
N ALA A 956 -19.14 -14.04 0.94
CA ALA A 956 -18.20 -14.93 1.62
C ALA A 956 -17.17 -15.52 0.64
N ALA A 957 -17.61 -16.03 -0.52
CA ALA A 957 -16.75 -16.55 -1.57
C ALA A 957 -15.78 -15.49 -2.13
N LEU A 958 -16.26 -14.26 -2.37
CA LEU A 958 -15.44 -13.14 -2.79
C LEU A 958 -14.36 -12.81 -1.75
N ARG A 959 -14.71 -12.75 -0.46
CA ARG A 959 -13.74 -12.51 0.63
C ARG A 959 -12.71 -13.64 0.73
N SER A 960 -13.12 -14.90 0.58
CA SER A 960 -12.23 -16.06 0.51
C SER A 960 -11.29 -16.04 -0.70
N ALA A 961 -11.73 -15.49 -1.84
CA ALA A 961 -10.89 -15.20 -3.00
C ALA A 961 -10.01 -13.93 -2.84
N GLY A 962 -9.96 -13.35 -1.64
CA GLY A 962 -9.12 -12.22 -1.28
C GLY A 962 -9.71 -10.84 -1.57
N TYR A 963 -10.97 -10.74 -2.00
CA TYR A 963 -11.68 -9.46 -2.11
C TYR A 963 -12.25 -9.08 -0.73
N ALA A 964 -11.35 -8.74 0.22
CA ALA A 964 -11.69 -8.52 1.63
C ALA A 964 -12.79 -7.46 1.85
N HIS A 965 -12.84 -6.45 0.99
CA HIS A 965 -13.82 -5.36 1.02
C HIS A 965 -15.13 -5.66 0.28
N ALA A 966 -15.31 -6.84 -0.29
CA ALA A 966 -16.54 -7.18 -1.00
C ALA A 966 -17.76 -7.04 -0.06
N ALA A 967 -18.81 -6.37 -0.55
CA ALA A 967 -19.95 -5.97 0.26
C ALA A 967 -21.25 -5.92 -0.57
N ARG A 968 -22.38 -6.18 0.09
CA ARG A 968 -23.72 -5.86 -0.42
C ARG A 968 -24.01 -4.38 -0.14
N ILE A 969 -23.85 -3.56 -1.17
CA ILE A 969 -24.00 -2.10 -1.11
C ILE A 969 -25.45 -1.64 -1.29
N GLY A 970 -26.36 -2.50 -1.73
CA GLY A 970 -27.73 -2.09 -2.03
C GLY A 970 -28.65 -3.21 -2.51
N THR A 971 -29.76 -2.81 -3.14
CA THR A 971 -30.77 -3.68 -3.76
C THR A 971 -31.38 -3.03 -4.99
N ALA A 972 -31.67 -3.85 -6.00
CA ALA A 972 -32.64 -3.53 -7.03
C ALA A 972 -34.06 -3.60 -6.45
N VAL A 973 -34.92 -2.64 -6.81
CA VAL A 973 -36.30 -2.49 -6.32
C VAL A 973 -37.24 -2.19 -7.49
N ALA A 974 -38.54 -2.46 -7.35
CA ALA A 974 -39.52 -2.03 -8.34
C ALA A 974 -39.58 -0.49 -8.41
N ALA A 975 -39.69 0.06 -9.62
CA ALA A 975 -39.84 1.50 -9.83
C ALA A 975 -41.16 2.00 -9.23
N GLY A 976 -41.12 3.16 -8.56
CA GLY A 976 -42.29 3.73 -7.87
C GLY A 976 -42.55 3.17 -6.47
N ALA A 977 -41.71 2.27 -5.95
CA ALA A 977 -41.74 1.92 -4.53
C ALA A 977 -41.24 3.10 -3.68
N ASP A 978 -42.14 3.83 -3.04
CA ASP A 978 -41.81 4.83 -2.01
C ASP A 978 -41.33 4.13 -0.71
N GLY A 979 -40.47 4.80 0.04
CA GLY A 979 -39.96 4.31 1.34
C GLY A 979 -38.46 4.07 1.42
N GLY A 980 -37.64 4.97 0.86
CA GLY A 980 -36.24 5.10 1.27
C GLY A 980 -36.15 5.93 2.56
N SER A 981 -35.22 5.59 3.46
CA SER A 981 -34.84 6.47 4.57
C SER A 981 -33.87 7.56 4.10
N ASP A 982 -33.67 8.61 4.89
CA ASP A 982 -32.70 9.70 4.63
C ASP A 982 -31.23 9.24 4.45
N GLU A 983 -30.94 7.96 4.66
CA GLU A 983 -29.61 7.34 4.57
C GLU A 983 -29.41 6.48 3.30
N GLU A 984 -30.45 6.31 2.47
CA GLU A 984 -30.38 5.57 1.20
C GLU A 984 -30.32 6.52 -0.02
N VAL A 985 -29.49 6.18 -1.01
CA VAL A 985 -29.45 6.86 -2.31
C VAL A 985 -30.22 6.04 -3.32
N GLN A 986 -31.22 6.66 -3.97
CA GLN A 986 -31.96 6.03 -5.05
C GLN A 986 -31.37 6.43 -6.40
N CYS A 987 -31.07 5.43 -7.23
CA CYS A 987 -30.80 5.58 -8.65
C CYS A 987 -32.05 5.18 -9.44
N THR A 988 -32.65 6.16 -10.11
CA THR A 988 -33.84 6.02 -10.95
C THR A 988 -33.48 6.21 -12.42
N TRP A 989 -34.43 5.88 -13.28
CA TRP A 989 -34.41 6.26 -14.69
C TRP A 989 -35.60 7.17 -14.95
N GLY A 990 -35.33 8.35 -15.52
CA GLY A 990 -36.34 9.15 -16.20
C GLY A 990 -36.29 8.86 -17.69
N GLU A 991 -37.46 8.86 -18.34
CA GLU A 991 -37.52 9.06 -19.78
C GLU A 991 -36.83 10.40 -20.09
N GLU A 992 -35.83 10.39 -20.98
CA GLU A 992 -35.46 11.62 -21.68
C GLU A 992 -36.73 11.96 -22.49
N GLU A 993 -37.51 12.95 -22.04
CA GLU A 993 -38.64 13.45 -22.84
C GLU A 993 -38.10 13.76 -24.24
N GLU A 994 -38.72 13.17 -25.27
CA GLU A 994 -38.53 13.59 -26.66
C GLU A 994 -39.19 14.97 -26.82
N GLY A 995 -38.53 15.98 -26.24
CA GLY A 995 -38.95 17.38 -26.25
C GLY A 995 -38.91 17.93 -27.66
N GLY A 996 -40.00 17.73 -28.40
CA GLY A 996 -40.32 18.54 -29.56
C GLY A 996 -40.29 20.00 -29.15
N GLY A 997 -39.58 20.83 -29.93
CA GLY A 997 -39.30 22.22 -29.57
C GLY A 997 -40.59 23.03 -29.36
N GLY A 998 -40.89 23.34 -28.10
CA GLY A 998 -41.82 24.39 -27.70
C GLY A 998 -41.02 25.52 -27.08
N GLU A 999 -40.83 26.62 -27.81
CA GLU A 999 -40.29 27.84 -27.24
C GLU A 999 -41.26 28.39 -26.18
N GLY A 1000 -40.75 28.62 -24.97
CA GLY A 1000 -41.48 29.19 -23.85
C GLY A 1000 -40.65 30.26 -23.16
N ASP A 1001 -40.90 31.52 -23.51
CA ASP A 1001 -40.28 32.70 -22.91
C ASP A 1001 -40.43 32.70 -21.37
N GLY A 1002 -39.40 33.15 -20.65
CA GLY A 1002 -39.44 33.06 -19.18
C GLY A 1002 -38.35 33.73 -18.34
N ALA A 1003 -37.68 34.77 -18.84
CA ALA A 1003 -36.87 35.75 -18.08
C ALA A 1003 -35.81 35.25 -17.07
N SER A 1004 -34.54 35.55 -17.37
CA SER A 1004 -33.40 35.57 -16.44
C SER A 1004 -32.73 36.94 -16.45
#